data_AF-A0A0C4EHJ2-F1
#
_entry.id   AF-A0A0C4EHJ2-F1
#
_cell.length_a   1.000
_cell.length_b   1.000
_cell.length_c   1.000
_cell.angle_alpha   90.00
_cell.angle_beta   90.00
_cell.angle_gamma   90.00
#
_symmetry.space_group_name_H-M   'P 1'
#
loop_
_entity.id
_entity.type
_entity.pdbx_description
1 polymer ?
#
loop_
_entity_poly.entity_id
_entity_poly.type
_entity_poly.pdbx_seq_one_letter_code
_entity_poly.pdbx_strand_id
1 'polypeptide(L)'
;MAENTNGDGPSTSALLQSLYSAPDAPSCTVAARALANHIQTTGLHILAIDAITDDLIRASRSKVGSERESSMIAIEEICRTVGAGGGAEPYLLPLLPVILERYPETGKAEVVGKAAEKAAKQLIKLSQPEGVPKFIKVLFDILSTSGVKWKTKAGALDLFASLVKIGPDQVAERLGEIIPPLTQEMRDTKPEVSTAGQKAAMAVCGVLSNLDVLPFVPVLVNCMARPDTVPEAIKQLSANVWVRDVDGPTLAVLVPLLQRALSERSSIVQRQTVILVGNLFKLVRSPELAHLHLKNLFPGVNRIAETASFPEVREFALQAVNALILSSGADEPTVAALKNTALASTGPSPIPSTPGTPSVKLTDEDEILAQRSLKSLIGKMAHITVNPFIETSISYQAGAVASLVRKRDFDEAQWTRYTVPYLSRFMPAGDAEKIAKENLKRWLEIDKERYYKAAGDDDDDPTEKIVNLTFSLAYGGLLLLNHTVLQLRRGWRYGVCGANGCGKSTLLKAINRHQIENFPESVSTFYVEHDIDGEDADAICLQFLIADKFVKAKNLTPDQISERMREFGFDDARQACKVQSLSGGWKMRLALARAMLCEADLLLLDEPTNHLDRASIEWLQDYLKAQTKVTILTVSHDSGFLDSICTDIIHYQNKQLVYYRGNLSKFVEKYPAARSYYTLSASLVKFVFPPPGALMGVRSQTRAILKATNVTFTYPGAPKPSLMNASCAVTLSSRVGVVGPNGAGKSTLIKLLTGETVPDTGKIEKHPNLRVAYVAQHAFHNIGAHMEKTAVQYIAWRYQDGHDREQAMKASRILSEEEKKQMEVPIEGKNGEKRKLEMIIGRQKLKKSFQYEVKWKNLDHRYNTWLGREKLIEAGFGKLVQEHDDLEASREGSGSRDLSFKVIRQHLIDVGLDGDIAEYNELKGLSGGQKVKVVIAAALWSKPQVLILDEPTNFLDRDALGGLAVAIRDWAGAFLKDREERRRMRKLRWLSDSTGAPREPDTDTEDEH
;
A
#
# COMPACT_ATOMS: atom_id res chain seq x y z
N MET A 1 -6.15 -39.55 -51.04
CA MET A 1 -5.38 -40.16 -52.15
C MET A 1 -4.89 -41.51 -51.67
N ALA A 2 -5.52 -42.57 -52.15
CA ALA A 2 -5.02 -43.92 -52.01
C ALA A 2 -4.34 -44.25 -53.34
N GLU A 3 -3.02 -44.15 -53.40
CA GLU A 3 -2.23 -44.69 -54.51
C GLU A 3 -0.92 -45.27 -53.96
N ASN A 4 -0.77 -46.56 -54.25
CA ASN A 4 0.41 -47.41 -54.16
C ASN A 4 1.74 -46.73 -53.80
N THR A 5 2.24 -47.05 -52.60
CA THR A 5 3.66 -47.28 -52.39
C THR A 5 3.85 -48.74 -51.98
N ASN A 6 4.30 -49.56 -52.93
CA ASN A 6 5.02 -50.78 -52.59
C ASN A 6 6.32 -50.33 -51.89
N GLY A 7 6.44 -50.60 -50.60
CA GLY A 7 7.65 -50.34 -49.82
C GLY A 7 7.86 -51.45 -48.81
N ASP A 8 9.06 -52.06 -48.84
CA ASP A 8 9.61 -53.05 -47.91
C ASP A 8 9.74 -52.52 -46.47
N GLY A 9 8.64 -52.05 -45.88
CA GLY A 9 8.54 -51.62 -44.49
C GLY A 9 7.90 -52.69 -43.62
N PRO A 10 8.29 -52.82 -42.33
CA PRO A 10 7.60 -53.71 -41.40
C PRO A 10 6.13 -53.29 -41.24
N SER A 11 5.20 -54.26 -41.25
CA SER A 11 3.76 -53.99 -41.06
C SER A 11 3.49 -53.47 -39.64
N THR A 12 2.47 -52.61 -39.47
CA THR A 12 2.08 -52.05 -38.17
C THR A 12 1.83 -53.14 -37.12
N SER A 13 1.22 -54.26 -37.53
CA SER A 13 1.01 -55.43 -36.67
C SER A 13 2.33 -56.06 -36.20
N ALA A 14 3.35 -56.17 -37.07
CA ALA A 14 4.66 -56.68 -36.69
C ALA A 14 5.40 -55.73 -35.72
N LEU A 15 5.26 -54.41 -35.90
CA LEU A 15 5.83 -53.42 -34.99
C LEU A 15 5.17 -53.46 -33.60
N LEU A 16 3.85 -53.59 -33.53
CA LEU A 16 3.12 -53.76 -32.27
C LEU A 16 3.49 -55.09 -31.58
N GLN A 17 3.66 -56.17 -32.34
CA GLN A 17 4.11 -57.44 -31.77
C GLN A 17 5.54 -57.35 -31.23
N SER A 18 6.45 -56.66 -31.94
CA SER A 18 7.81 -56.40 -31.47
C SER A 18 7.83 -55.52 -30.22
N LEU A 19 6.89 -54.60 -30.07
CA LEU A 19 6.75 -53.74 -28.89
C LEU A 19 6.37 -54.54 -27.64
N TYR A 20 5.39 -55.44 -27.75
CA TYR A 20 4.89 -56.21 -26.60
C TYR A 20 5.75 -57.44 -26.26
N SER A 21 6.58 -57.90 -27.18
CA SER A 21 7.52 -59.02 -26.97
C SER A 21 8.92 -58.59 -26.51
N ALA A 22 9.17 -57.29 -26.36
CA ALA A 22 10.47 -56.78 -25.93
C ALA A 22 10.84 -57.27 -24.51
N PRO A 23 12.09 -57.74 -24.28
CA PRO A 23 12.48 -58.36 -23.02
C PRO A 23 12.75 -57.36 -21.87
N ASP A 24 13.11 -56.12 -22.20
CA ASP A 24 13.41 -55.06 -21.25
C ASP A 24 12.98 -53.67 -21.76
N ALA A 25 12.94 -52.68 -20.85
CA ALA A 25 12.52 -51.32 -21.16
C ALA A 25 13.37 -50.61 -22.25
N PRO A 26 14.72 -50.77 -22.30
CA PRO A 26 15.53 -50.25 -23.41
C PRO A 26 15.13 -50.82 -24.77
N SER A 27 14.94 -52.14 -24.87
CA SER A 27 14.51 -52.81 -26.11
C SER A 27 13.10 -52.37 -26.50
N CYS A 28 12.21 -52.22 -25.53
CA CYS A 28 10.88 -51.67 -25.75
C CYS A 28 10.93 -50.24 -26.28
N THR A 29 11.86 -49.42 -25.82
CA THR A 29 12.04 -48.03 -26.31
C THR A 29 12.48 -48.02 -27.78
N VAL A 30 13.34 -48.96 -28.19
CA VAL A 30 13.75 -49.11 -29.60
C VAL A 30 12.57 -49.52 -30.47
N ALA A 31 11.76 -50.49 -30.03
CA ALA A 31 10.56 -50.91 -30.74
C ALA A 31 9.51 -49.79 -30.82
N ALA A 32 9.30 -49.06 -29.71
CA ALA A 32 8.43 -47.89 -29.65
C ALA A 32 8.88 -46.78 -30.62
N ARG A 33 10.20 -46.55 -30.75
CA ARG A 33 10.76 -45.59 -31.71
C ARG A 33 10.55 -46.03 -33.15
N ALA A 34 10.69 -47.32 -33.44
CA ALA A 34 10.41 -47.85 -34.76
C ALA A 34 8.93 -47.65 -35.14
N LEU A 35 8.01 -47.91 -34.22
CA LEU A 35 6.58 -47.63 -34.40
C LEU A 35 6.31 -46.13 -34.61
N ALA A 36 6.91 -45.27 -33.80
CA ALA A 36 6.73 -43.82 -33.90
C ALA A 36 7.28 -43.25 -35.23
N ASN A 37 8.43 -43.74 -35.70
CA ASN A 37 9.00 -43.40 -37.00
C ASN A 37 8.09 -43.86 -38.14
N HIS A 38 7.53 -45.07 -38.05
CA HIS A 38 6.57 -45.56 -39.05
C HIS A 38 5.33 -44.65 -39.14
N ILE A 39 4.78 -44.23 -38.00
CA ILE A 39 3.66 -43.27 -37.96
C ILE A 39 4.07 -41.92 -38.59
N GLN A 40 5.29 -41.46 -38.33
CA GLN A 40 5.79 -40.20 -38.90
C GLN A 40 5.96 -40.27 -40.43
N THR A 41 6.45 -41.39 -40.97
CA THR A 41 6.68 -41.56 -42.41
C THR A 41 5.40 -41.82 -43.19
N THR A 42 4.51 -42.66 -42.65
CA THR A 42 3.26 -43.05 -43.33
C THR A 42 2.19 -41.96 -43.19
N GLY A 43 2.23 -41.21 -42.09
CA GLY A 43 1.31 -40.11 -41.81
C GLY A 43 0.33 -40.42 -40.68
N LEU A 44 -0.18 -39.36 -40.05
CA LEU A 44 -0.94 -39.43 -38.79
C LEU A 44 -2.27 -40.20 -38.89
N HIS A 45 -2.83 -40.31 -40.09
CA HIS A 45 -4.08 -41.04 -40.35
C HIS A 45 -3.98 -42.54 -40.04
N ILE A 46 -2.77 -43.11 -40.04
CA ILE A 46 -2.53 -44.52 -39.72
C ILE A 46 -2.91 -44.86 -38.27
N LEU A 47 -2.89 -43.87 -37.36
CA LEU A 47 -3.35 -44.04 -35.98
C LEU A 47 -4.79 -44.55 -35.92
N ALA A 48 -5.64 -44.06 -36.83
CA ALA A 48 -7.05 -44.43 -36.91
C ALA A 48 -7.28 -45.65 -37.82
N ILE A 49 -6.58 -45.76 -38.96
CA ILE A 49 -6.77 -46.87 -39.90
C ILE A 49 -6.32 -48.20 -39.30
N ASP A 50 -5.14 -48.23 -38.68
CA ASP A 50 -4.57 -49.45 -38.10
C ASP A 50 -4.94 -49.63 -36.61
N ALA A 51 -5.88 -48.80 -36.11
CA ALA A 51 -6.35 -48.83 -34.73
C ALA A 51 -5.24 -48.81 -33.67
N ILE A 52 -4.13 -48.12 -33.95
CA ILE A 52 -2.94 -48.08 -33.07
C ILE A 52 -3.30 -47.50 -31.71
N THR A 53 -4.10 -46.42 -31.68
CA THR A 53 -4.55 -45.82 -30.41
C THR A 53 -5.41 -46.78 -29.60
N ASP A 54 -6.30 -47.52 -30.25
CA ASP A 54 -7.18 -48.48 -29.58
C ASP A 54 -6.40 -49.69 -29.05
N ASP A 55 -5.40 -50.15 -29.79
CA ASP A 55 -4.51 -51.24 -29.36
C ASP A 55 -3.65 -50.83 -28.16
N LEU A 56 -3.10 -49.60 -28.16
CA LEU A 56 -2.38 -49.06 -27.01
C LEU A 56 -3.27 -48.92 -25.78
N ILE A 57 -4.53 -48.48 -25.96
CA ILE A 57 -5.53 -48.42 -24.88
C ILE A 57 -5.82 -49.83 -24.36
N ARG A 58 -6.04 -50.82 -25.23
CA ARG A 58 -6.20 -52.24 -24.85
C ARG A 58 -4.99 -52.73 -24.05
N ALA A 59 -3.78 -52.52 -24.54
CA ALA A 59 -2.54 -52.95 -23.90
C ALA A 59 -2.33 -52.29 -22.53
N SER A 60 -2.67 -51.00 -22.38
CA SER A 60 -2.61 -50.31 -21.09
C SER A 60 -3.53 -50.92 -20.03
N ARG A 61 -4.58 -51.64 -20.46
CA ARG A 61 -5.55 -52.34 -19.61
C ARG A 61 -5.30 -53.85 -19.54
N SER A 62 -4.19 -54.33 -20.09
CA SER A 62 -3.81 -55.74 -20.05
C SER A 62 -3.54 -56.22 -18.63
N LYS A 63 -3.80 -57.52 -18.38
CA LYS A 63 -3.43 -58.19 -17.13
C LYS A 63 -1.90 -58.33 -17.00
N VAL A 64 -1.18 -58.34 -18.11
CA VAL A 64 0.28 -58.49 -18.16
C VAL A 64 0.96 -57.15 -17.85
N GLY A 65 1.84 -57.12 -16.84
CA GLY A 65 2.51 -55.89 -16.39
C GLY A 65 3.45 -55.29 -17.43
N SER A 66 4.22 -56.12 -18.14
CA SER A 66 5.13 -55.67 -19.19
C SER A 66 4.40 -55.04 -20.37
N GLU A 67 3.24 -55.57 -20.78
CA GLU A 67 2.43 -54.96 -21.85
C GLU A 67 1.91 -53.57 -21.45
N ARG A 68 1.53 -53.37 -20.19
CA ARG A 68 1.12 -52.05 -19.68
C ARG A 68 2.28 -51.06 -19.71
N GLU A 69 3.47 -51.50 -19.30
CA GLU A 69 4.69 -50.70 -19.36
C GLU A 69 5.05 -50.34 -20.82
N SER A 70 5.04 -51.32 -21.72
CA SER A 70 5.33 -51.12 -23.14
C SER A 70 4.37 -50.14 -23.81
N SER A 71 3.08 -50.19 -23.46
CA SER A 71 2.09 -49.22 -23.94
C SER A 71 2.44 -47.79 -23.52
N MET A 72 2.82 -47.56 -22.25
CA MET A 72 3.20 -46.21 -21.79
C MET A 72 4.48 -45.70 -22.46
N ILE A 73 5.48 -46.57 -22.66
CA ILE A 73 6.73 -46.23 -23.37
C ILE A 73 6.44 -45.88 -24.84
N ALA A 74 5.53 -46.64 -25.49
CA ALA A 74 5.11 -46.34 -26.85
C ALA A 74 4.40 -44.99 -26.96
N ILE A 75 3.49 -44.68 -26.04
CA ILE A 75 2.82 -43.38 -26.01
C ILE A 75 3.83 -42.25 -25.82
N GLU A 76 4.82 -42.40 -24.92
CA GLU A 76 5.90 -41.42 -24.73
C GLU A 76 6.65 -41.14 -26.04
N GLU A 77 7.07 -42.18 -26.75
CA GLU A 77 7.90 -42.04 -27.96
C GLU A 77 7.08 -41.57 -29.18
N ILE A 78 5.80 -41.93 -29.27
CA ILE A 78 4.86 -41.38 -30.25
C ILE A 78 4.70 -39.87 -30.00
N CYS A 79 4.47 -39.45 -28.76
CA CYS A 79 4.39 -38.03 -28.42
C CYS A 79 5.69 -37.29 -28.77
N ARG A 80 6.85 -37.90 -28.51
CA ARG A 80 8.16 -37.30 -28.81
C ARG A 80 8.41 -37.15 -30.32
N THR A 81 8.16 -38.20 -31.09
CA THR A 81 8.58 -38.28 -32.49
C THR A 81 7.53 -37.69 -33.42
N VAL A 82 6.28 -38.15 -33.29
CA VAL A 82 5.16 -37.71 -34.15
C VAL A 82 4.71 -36.30 -33.76
N GLY A 83 4.71 -36.00 -32.45
CA GLY A 83 4.34 -34.69 -31.91
C GLY A 83 5.33 -33.57 -32.26
N ALA A 84 6.60 -33.87 -32.55
CA ALA A 84 7.61 -32.86 -32.91
C ALA A 84 7.24 -32.04 -34.16
N GLY A 85 6.45 -32.62 -35.08
CA GLY A 85 5.98 -31.92 -36.28
C GLY A 85 4.77 -31.00 -36.06
N GLY A 86 4.24 -30.90 -34.84
CA GLY A 86 3.02 -30.12 -34.51
C GLY A 86 1.73 -30.72 -35.09
N GLY A 87 0.57 -30.43 -34.48
CA GLY A 87 -0.72 -30.85 -35.05
C GLY A 87 -1.16 -32.29 -34.73
N ALA A 88 -0.42 -33.00 -33.88
CA ALA A 88 -0.78 -34.35 -33.41
C ALA A 88 -1.59 -34.35 -32.10
N GLU A 89 -1.65 -33.21 -31.40
CA GLU A 89 -2.34 -33.03 -30.13
C GLU A 89 -3.81 -33.50 -30.13
N PRO A 90 -4.63 -33.22 -31.18
CA PRO A 90 -6.06 -33.59 -31.18
C PRO A 90 -6.29 -35.10 -31.06
N TYR A 91 -5.35 -35.89 -31.56
CA TYR A 91 -5.46 -37.36 -31.63
C TYR A 91 -4.77 -38.04 -30.46
N LEU A 92 -3.79 -37.38 -29.84
CA LEU A 92 -3.06 -37.92 -28.68
C LEU A 92 -3.67 -37.48 -27.35
N LEU A 93 -4.37 -36.34 -27.30
CA LEU A 93 -5.05 -35.84 -26.09
C LEU A 93 -6.04 -36.85 -25.47
N PRO A 94 -6.84 -37.63 -26.24
CA PRO A 94 -7.71 -38.67 -25.69
C PRO A 94 -6.98 -39.78 -24.93
N LEU A 95 -5.66 -39.92 -25.09
CA LEU A 95 -4.85 -40.89 -24.32
C LEU A 95 -4.53 -40.38 -22.91
N LEU A 96 -4.65 -39.07 -22.63
CA LEU A 96 -4.29 -38.49 -21.33
C LEU A 96 -5.04 -39.14 -20.14
N PRO A 97 -6.37 -39.37 -20.17
CA PRO A 97 -7.06 -40.09 -19.12
C PRO A 97 -6.52 -41.50 -18.91
N VAL A 98 -6.22 -42.21 -20.00
CA VAL A 98 -5.73 -43.59 -19.97
C VAL A 98 -4.32 -43.68 -19.35
N ILE A 99 -3.46 -42.71 -19.65
CA ILE A 99 -2.13 -42.59 -19.03
C ILE A 99 -2.29 -42.33 -17.52
N LEU A 100 -3.14 -41.37 -17.14
CA LEU A 100 -3.37 -40.98 -15.75
C LEU A 100 -4.03 -42.09 -14.91
N GLU A 101 -4.81 -42.99 -15.51
CA GLU A 101 -5.33 -44.19 -14.86
C GLU A 101 -4.22 -45.17 -14.39
N ARG A 102 -2.98 -45.05 -14.89
CA ARG A 102 -1.85 -45.93 -14.53
C ARG A 102 -0.93 -45.35 -13.44
N TYR A 103 -1.09 -44.09 -13.08
CA TYR A 103 -0.35 -43.45 -11.97
C TYR A 103 -0.45 -44.21 -10.63
N PRO A 104 -1.60 -44.82 -10.26
CA PRO A 104 -1.73 -45.46 -8.96
C PRO A 104 -1.04 -46.82 -8.82
N GLU A 105 -0.34 -47.34 -9.84
CA GLU A 105 0.37 -48.62 -9.73
C GLU A 105 1.47 -48.58 -8.65
N THR A 106 1.63 -49.68 -7.92
CA THR A 106 2.51 -49.79 -6.73
C THR A 106 3.18 -51.16 -6.68
N GLY A 107 4.23 -51.29 -5.86
CA GLY A 107 4.97 -52.54 -5.71
C GLY A 107 5.71 -52.92 -7.00
N LYS A 108 5.60 -54.18 -7.43
CA LYS A 108 6.29 -54.69 -8.63
C LYS A 108 5.87 -53.99 -9.94
N ALA A 109 4.73 -53.29 -9.96
CA ALA A 109 4.22 -52.60 -11.13
C ALA A 109 4.41 -51.07 -11.07
N GLU A 110 5.20 -50.56 -10.11
CA GLU A 110 5.57 -49.14 -10.02
C GLU A 110 6.27 -48.61 -11.29
N VAL A 111 6.97 -49.50 -12.01
CA VAL A 111 7.60 -49.18 -13.30
C VAL A 111 6.59 -48.67 -14.33
N VAL A 112 5.37 -49.21 -14.34
CA VAL A 112 4.27 -48.76 -15.22
C VAL A 112 3.85 -47.33 -14.87
N GLY A 113 3.71 -47.02 -13.57
CA GLY A 113 3.38 -45.68 -13.10
C GLY A 113 4.44 -44.65 -13.49
N LYS A 114 5.72 -44.98 -13.36
CA LYS A 114 6.84 -44.11 -13.79
C LYS A 114 6.86 -43.90 -15.31
N ALA A 115 6.57 -44.93 -16.09
CA ALA A 115 6.44 -44.81 -17.55
C ALA A 115 5.25 -43.90 -17.92
N ALA A 116 4.11 -44.06 -17.23
CA ALA A 116 2.94 -43.21 -17.43
C ALA A 116 3.22 -41.73 -17.10
N GLU A 117 3.96 -41.44 -16.03
CA GLU A 117 4.36 -40.06 -15.71
C GLU A 117 5.22 -39.41 -16.80
N LYS A 118 6.14 -40.18 -17.40
CA LYS A 118 6.96 -39.69 -18.52
C LYS A 118 6.12 -39.43 -19.76
N ALA A 119 5.23 -40.37 -20.10
CA ALA A 119 4.31 -40.23 -21.23
C ALA A 119 3.40 -39.00 -21.08
N ALA A 120 2.81 -38.79 -19.90
CA ALA A 120 1.97 -37.64 -19.62
C ALA A 120 2.74 -36.31 -19.72
N LYS A 121 3.94 -36.23 -19.13
CA LYS A 121 4.80 -35.04 -19.25
C LYS A 121 5.17 -34.75 -20.69
N GLN A 122 5.43 -35.78 -21.49
CA GLN A 122 5.75 -35.61 -22.91
C GLN A 122 4.53 -35.15 -23.71
N LEU A 123 3.33 -35.64 -23.40
CA LEU A 123 2.08 -35.20 -24.03
C LEU A 123 1.75 -33.74 -23.71
N ILE A 124 1.92 -33.30 -22.45
CA ILE A 124 1.69 -31.90 -22.05
C ILE A 124 2.64 -30.94 -22.79
N LYS A 125 3.89 -31.33 -23.05
CA LYS A 125 4.85 -30.51 -23.81
C LYS A 125 4.42 -30.24 -25.26
N LEU A 126 3.50 -31.03 -25.80
CA LEU A 126 2.94 -30.79 -27.14
C LEU A 126 1.92 -29.64 -27.14
N SER A 127 1.37 -29.27 -25.98
CA SER A 127 0.39 -28.19 -25.90
C SER A 127 1.00 -26.88 -26.39
N GLN A 128 0.32 -26.24 -27.34
CA GLN A 128 0.50 -24.83 -27.65
C GLN A 128 -0.37 -23.98 -26.71
N PRO A 129 -0.07 -22.68 -26.51
CA PRO A 129 -0.79 -21.83 -25.56
C PRO A 129 -2.32 -21.83 -25.76
N GLU A 130 -2.77 -21.82 -27.01
CA GLU A 130 -4.16 -21.76 -27.45
C GLU A 130 -4.88 -23.10 -27.28
N GLY A 131 -4.12 -24.19 -27.23
CA GLY A 131 -4.61 -25.55 -26.96
C GLY A 131 -4.79 -25.84 -25.47
N VAL A 132 -4.14 -25.06 -24.58
CA VAL A 132 -4.15 -25.26 -23.13
C VAL A 132 -5.56 -25.40 -22.54
N PRO A 133 -6.58 -24.60 -22.92
CA PRO A 133 -7.94 -24.76 -22.41
C PRO A 133 -8.53 -26.16 -22.64
N LYS A 134 -8.22 -26.82 -23.76
CA LYS A 134 -8.71 -28.18 -24.07
C LYS A 134 -8.05 -29.22 -23.17
N PHE A 135 -6.75 -29.08 -22.89
CA PHE A 135 -6.05 -29.93 -21.93
C PHE A 135 -6.59 -29.76 -20.50
N ILE A 136 -6.82 -28.50 -20.08
CA ILE A 136 -7.37 -28.17 -18.76
C ILE A 136 -8.74 -28.82 -18.57
N LYS A 137 -9.61 -28.75 -19.59
CA LYS A 137 -10.93 -29.38 -19.57
C LYS A 137 -10.81 -30.89 -19.31
N VAL A 138 -9.96 -31.60 -20.05
CA VAL A 138 -9.75 -33.04 -19.86
C VAL A 138 -9.25 -33.37 -18.45
N LEU A 139 -8.34 -32.56 -17.89
CA LEU A 139 -7.85 -32.77 -16.52
C LEU A 139 -8.96 -32.56 -15.48
N PHE A 140 -9.82 -31.56 -15.63
CA PHE A 140 -10.96 -31.34 -14.72
C PHE A 140 -12.06 -32.40 -14.89
N ASP A 141 -12.29 -32.93 -16.10
CA ASP A 141 -13.19 -34.06 -16.32
C ASP A 141 -12.71 -35.30 -15.55
N ILE A 142 -11.39 -35.52 -15.49
CA ILE A 142 -10.79 -36.59 -14.66
C ILE A 142 -10.97 -36.29 -13.17
N LEU A 143 -10.68 -35.06 -12.71
CA LEU A 143 -10.80 -34.69 -11.29
C LEU A 143 -12.24 -34.78 -10.78
N SER A 144 -13.22 -34.46 -11.63
CA SER A 144 -14.65 -34.53 -11.32
C SER A 144 -15.21 -35.96 -11.37
N THR A 145 -14.45 -36.94 -11.88
CA THR A 145 -14.88 -38.32 -11.92
C THR A 145 -14.86 -38.96 -10.52
N SER A 146 -16.00 -39.49 -10.09
CA SER A 146 -16.14 -40.17 -8.80
C SER A 146 -15.25 -41.40 -8.69
N GLY A 147 -14.56 -41.56 -7.56
CA GLY A 147 -13.75 -42.76 -7.26
C GLY A 147 -12.34 -42.77 -7.86
N VAL A 148 -11.89 -41.66 -8.44
CA VAL A 148 -10.50 -41.52 -8.92
C VAL A 148 -9.53 -41.58 -7.75
N LYS A 149 -8.46 -42.37 -7.92
CA LYS A 149 -7.43 -42.57 -6.89
C LYS A 149 -6.61 -41.29 -6.68
N TRP A 150 -6.22 -41.03 -5.43
CA TRP A 150 -5.51 -39.81 -5.03
C TRP A 150 -4.23 -39.53 -5.84
N LYS A 151 -3.46 -40.57 -6.22
CA LYS A 151 -2.26 -40.41 -7.06
C LYS A 151 -2.56 -39.85 -8.44
N THR A 152 -3.69 -40.27 -9.03
CA THR A 152 -4.17 -39.75 -10.31
C THR A 152 -4.58 -38.28 -10.17
N LYS A 153 -5.29 -37.93 -9.08
CA LYS A 153 -5.65 -36.53 -8.79
C LYS A 153 -4.41 -35.63 -8.63
N ALA A 154 -3.46 -36.05 -7.78
CA ALA A 154 -2.22 -35.32 -7.56
C ALA A 154 -1.42 -35.14 -8.86
N GLY A 155 -1.33 -36.21 -9.67
CA GLY A 155 -0.71 -36.18 -10.99
C GLY A 155 -1.38 -35.20 -11.95
N ALA A 156 -2.73 -35.20 -12.02
CA ALA A 156 -3.48 -34.27 -12.85
C ALA A 156 -3.24 -32.80 -12.44
N LEU A 157 -3.19 -32.51 -11.14
CA LEU A 157 -2.91 -31.17 -10.61
C LEU A 157 -1.48 -30.71 -10.91
N ASP A 158 -0.49 -31.60 -10.86
CA ASP A 158 0.90 -31.29 -11.24
C ASP A 158 1.06 -31.01 -12.76
N LEU A 159 0.35 -31.78 -13.61
CA LEU A 159 0.28 -31.51 -15.05
C LEU A 159 -0.42 -30.18 -15.33
N PHE A 160 -1.49 -29.90 -14.59
CA PHE A 160 -2.22 -28.64 -14.68
C PHE A 160 -1.32 -27.44 -14.35
N ALA A 161 -0.54 -27.49 -13.28
CA ALA A 161 0.45 -26.45 -12.95
C ALA A 161 1.52 -26.26 -14.04
N SER A 162 1.81 -27.30 -14.81
CA SER A 162 2.75 -27.23 -15.94
C SER A 162 2.12 -26.54 -17.16
N LEU A 163 0.83 -26.80 -17.44
CA LEU A 163 0.07 -26.14 -18.51
C LEU A 163 -0.08 -24.64 -18.30
N VAL A 164 -0.22 -24.20 -17.06
CA VAL A 164 -0.29 -22.76 -16.72
C VAL A 164 0.96 -22.00 -17.20
N LYS A 165 2.13 -22.64 -17.19
CA LYS A 165 3.37 -22.03 -17.70
C LYS A 165 3.41 -21.94 -19.23
N ILE A 166 2.66 -22.79 -19.91
CA ILE A 166 2.60 -22.84 -21.38
C ILE A 166 1.64 -21.79 -21.92
N GLY A 167 0.47 -21.61 -21.29
CA GLY A 167 -0.56 -20.67 -21.72
C GLY A 167 -1.10 -19.82 -20.57
N PRO A 168 -0.31 -18.89 -20.01
CA PRO A 168 -0.73 -18.08 -18.87
C PRO A 168 -1.94 -17.19 -19.20
N ASP A 169 -1.96 -16.56 -20.38
CA ASP A 169 -3.07 -15.70 -20.82
C ASP A 169 -4.37 -16.49 -20.97
N GLN A 170 -4.30 -17.68 -21.59
CA GLN A 170 -5.47 -18.52 -21.81
C GLN A 170 -6.05 -19.05 -20.50
N VAL A 171 -5.20 -19.23 -19.47
CA VAL A 171 -5.63 -19.53 -18.10
C VAL A 171 -6.25 -18.30 -17.44
N ALA A 172 -5.65 -17.12 -17.62
CA ALA A 172 -6.14 -15.85 -17.06
C ALA A 172 -7.59 -15.57 -17.49
N GLU A 173 -7.89 -15.75 -18.78
CA GLU A 173 -9.23 -15.56 -19.36
C GLU A 173 -10.30 -16.47 -18.73
N ARG A 174 -9.90 -17.62 -18.18
CA ARG A 174 -10.81 -18.66 -17.67
C ARG A 174 -10.69 -18.88 -16.15
N LEU A 175 -10.06 -17.96 -15.42
CA LEU A 175 -9.91 -18.08 -13.96
C LEU A 175 -11.24 -18.31 -13.24
N GLY A 176 -12.31 -17.64 -13.68
CA GLY A 176 -13.64 -17.81 -13.09
C GLY A 176 -14.20 -19.24 -13.19
N GLU A 177 -13.80 -19.99 -14.21
CA GLU A 177 -14.19 -21.40 -14.42
C GLU A 177 -13.25 -22.36 -13.69
N ILE A 178 -11.97 -22.01 -13.60
CA ILE A 178 -10.89 -22.85 -13.08
C ILE A 178 -10.83 -22.84 -11.55
N ILE A 179 -11.03 -21.67 -10.92
CA ILE A 179 -10.85 -21.49 -9.47
C ILE A 179 -11.83 -22.34 -8.64
N PRO A 180 -13.14 -22.40 -8.96
CA PRO A 180 -14.08 -23.19 -8.16
C PRO A 180 -13.74 -24.69 -8.04
N PRO A 181 -13.53 -25.45 -9.14
CA PRO A 181 -13.16 -26.85 -9.04
C PRO A 181 -11.77 -27.04 -8.41
N LEU A 182 -10.83 -26.12 -8.63
CA LEU A 182 -9.51 -26.19 -8.00
C LEU A 182 -9.57 -25.99 -6.48
N THR A 183 -10.44 -25.09 -6.01
CA THR A 183 -10.67 -24.84 -4.57
C THR A 183 -11.20 -26.08 -3.87
N GLN A 184 -11.99 -26.92 -4.55
CA GLN A 184 -12.45 -28.20 -4.01
C GLN A 184 -11.28 -29.16 -3.77
N GLU A 185 -10.35 -29.27 -4.72
CA GLU A 185 -9.18 -30.14 -4.59
C GLU A 185 -8.18 -29.65 -3.52
N MET A 186 -8.07 -28.33 -3.30
CA MET A 186 -7.28 -27.75 -2.19
C MET A 186 -7.76 -28.18 -0.81
N ARG A 187 -9.00 -28.67 -0.71
CA ARG A 187 -9.64 -29.14 0.53
C ARG A 187 -9.82 -30.66 0.56
N ASP A 188 -9.15 -31.39 -0.33
CA ASP A 188 -9.18 -32.85 -0.33
C ASP A 188 -8.61 -33.40 1.00
N THR A 189 -9.22 -34.46 1.51
CA THR A 189 -8.80 -35.14 2.74
C THR A 189 -7.39 -35.72 2.68
N LYS A 190 -6.87 -36.00 1.47
CA LYS A 190 -5.50 -36.48 1.29
C LYS A 190 -4.50 -35.31 1.21
N PRO A 191 -3.48 -35.27 2.10
CA PRO A 191 -2.54 -34.15 2.16
C PRO A 191 -1.74 -33.96 0.87
N GLU A 192 -1.43 -35.05 0.15
CA GLU A 192 -0.72 -34.98 -1.13
C GLU A 192 -1.56 -34.29 -2.21
N VAL A 193 -2.87 -34.56 -2.23
CA VAL A 193 -3.79 -33.94 -3.20
C VAL A 193 -4.03 -32.48 -2.84
N SER A 194 -4.30 -32.17 -1.57
CA SER A 194 -4.51 -30.79 -1.14
C SER A 194 -3.25 -29.92 -1.33
N THR A 195 -2.05 -30.48 -1.09
CA THR A 195 -0.77 -29.79 -1.38
C THR A 195 -0.59 -29.55 -2.87
N ALA A 196 -0.86 -30.55 -3.71
CA ALA A 196 -0.82 -30.39 -5.18
C ALA A 196 -1.84 -29.35 -5.66
N GLY A 197 -3.04 -29.33 -5.06
CA GLY A 197 -4.10 -28.35 -5.33
C GLY A 197 -3.68 -26.93 -4.98
N GLN A 198 -3.05 -26.72 -3.82
CA GLN A 198 -2.54 -25.40 -3.41
C GLN A 198 -1.40 -24.92 -4.33
N LYS A 199 -0.49 -25.81 -4.73
CA LYS A 199 0.58 -25.50 -5.68
C LYS A 199 0.02 -25.13 -7.07
N ALA A 200 -0.99 -25.85 -7.54
CA ALA A 200 -1.70 -25.52 -8.76
C ALA A 200 -2.43 -24.17 -8.64
N ALA A 201 -3.11 -23.91 -7.52
CA ALA A 201 -3.78 -22.64 -7.27
C ALA A 201 -2.81 -21.44 -7.21
N MET A 202 -1.61 -21.64 -6.66
CA MET A 202 -0.54 -20.65 -6.71
C MET A 202 -0.08 -20.35 -8.13
N ALA A 203 0.10 -21.37 -8.97
CA ALA A 203 0.44 -21.17 -10.37
C ALA A 203 -0.68 -20.42 -11.11
N VAL A 204 -1.93 -20.85 -10.93
CA VAL A 204 -3.12 -20.27 -11.56
C VAL A 204 -3.34 -18.82 -11.14
N CYS A 205 -3.29 -18.50 -9.85
CA CYS A 205 -3.45 -17.11 -9.38
C CYS A 205 -2.22 -16.25 -9.69
N GLY A 206 -1.08 -16.86 -10.01
CA GLY A 206 0.15 -16.16 -10.39
C GLY A 206 0.12 -15.58 -11.81
N VAL A 207 -0.87 -15.94 -12.65
CA VAL A 207 -1.01 -15.38 -14.01
C VAL A 207 -1.68 -14.01 -14.04
N LEU A 208 -2.08 -13.47 -12.89
CA LEU A 208 -2.73 -12.16 -12.81
C LEU A 208 -1.82 -11.07 -13.38
N SER A 209 -2.38 -10.23 -14.24
CA SER A 209 -1.72 -9.06 -14.85
C SER A 209 -1.58 -7.90 -13.85
N ASN A 210 -2.46 -7.84 -12.85
CA ASN A 210 -2.56 -6.72 -11.93
C ASN A 210 -1.51 -6.82 -10.80
N LEU A 211 -0.48 -5.96 -10.88
CA LEU A 211 0.59 -5.89 -9.88
C LEU A 211 0.11 -5.47 -8.48
N ASP A 212 -1.06 -4.84 -8.35
CA ASP A 212 -1.62 -4.48 -7.04
C ASP A 212 -2.09 -5.74 -6.29
N VAL A 213 -2.39 -6.83 -7.00
CA VAL A 213 -2.93 -8.08 -6.42
C VAL A 213 -1.90 -9.18 -6.33
N LEU A 214 -0.92 -9.22 -7.24
CA LEU A 214 0.12 -10.26 -7.28
C LEU A 214 0.82 -10.52 -5.93
N PRO A 215 1.23 -9.50 -5.14
CA PRO A 215 1.83 -9.74 -3.83
C PRO A 215 0.93 -10.50 -2.85
N PHE A 216 -0.39 -10.42 -3.04
CA PHE A 216 -1.38 -11.05 -2.18
C PHE A 216 -1.78 -12.45 -2.64
N VAL A 217 -1.27 -12.95 -3.77
CA VAL A 217 -1.59 -14.30 -4.28
C VAL A 217 -1.43 -15.39 -3.21
N PRO A 218 -0.32 -15.46 -2.43
CA PRO A 218 -0.20 -16.47 -1.37
C PRO A 218 -1.31 -16.37 -0.31
N VAL A 219 -1.71 -15.14 0.04
CA VAL A 219 -2.77 -14.86 1.02
C VAL A 219 -4.13 -15.26 0.48
N LEU A 220 -4.40 -14.96 -0.79
CA LEU A 220 -5.63 -15.30 -1.50
C LEU A 220 -5.80 -16.83 -1.61
N VAL A 221 -4.75 -17.53 -2.04
CA VAL A 221 -4.73 -19.00 -2.14
C VAL A 221 -4.91 -19.64 -0.77
N ASN A 222 -4.26 -19.10 0.27
CA ASN A 222 -4.46 -19.58 1.63
C ASN A 222 -5.93 -19.41 2.08
N CYS A 223 -6.57 -18.29 1.76
CA CYS A 223 -8.01 -18.08 2.08
C CYS A 223 -8.94 -19.03 1.32
N MET A 224 -8.59 -19.42 0.08
CA MET A 224 -9.33 -20.43 -0.67
C MET A 224 -9.23 -21.80 0.02
N ALA A 225 -8.04 -22.19 0.50
CA ALA A 225 -7.84 -23.42 1.27
C ALA A 225 -8.52 -23.35 2.65
N ARG A 226 -8.38 -22.22 3.34
CA ARG A 226 -8.71 -22.00 4.76
C ARG A 226 -9.60 -20.76 4.94
N PRO A 227 -10.94 -20.94 5.03
CA PRO A 227 -11.88 -19.84 5.22
C PRO A 227 -11.67 -19.01 6.50
N ASP A 228 -11.00 -19.56 7.52
CA ASP A 228 -10.74 -18.89 8.79
C ASP A 228 -9.73 -17.73 8.68
N THR A 229 -8.95 -17.65 7.60
CA THR A 229 -7.95 -16.60 7.40
C THR A 229 -8.48 -15.35 6.69
N VAL A 230 -9.77 -15.31 6.36
CA VAL A 230 -10.42 -14.20 5.64
C VAL A 230 -10.26 -12.84 6.35
N PRO A 231 -10.44 -12.71 7.68
CA PRO A 231 -10.26 -11.43 8.36
C PRO A 231 -8.87 -10.82 8.16
N GLU A 232 -7.83 -11.65 8.23
CA GLU A 232 -6.43 -11.21 8.06
C GLU A 232 -6.16 -10.79 6.61
N ALA A 233 -6.70 -11.53 5.64
CA ALA A 233 -6.56 -11.16 4.23
C ALA A 233 -7.22 -9.82 3.89
N ILE A 234 -8.42 -9.56 4.42
CA ILE A 234 -9.11 -8.28 4.24
C ILE A 234 -8.34 -7.14 4.90
N LYS A 235 -7.75 -7.35 6.08
CA LYS A 235 -6.87 -6.37 6.72
C LYS A 235 -5.70 -6.00 5.80
N GLN A 236 -5.03 -6.98 5.20
CA GLN A 236 -3.88 -6.75 4.31
C GLN A 236 -4.29 -6.07 2.99
N LEU A 237 -5.37 -6.53 2.35
CA LEU A 237 -5.86 -5.95 1.09
C LEU A 237 -6.39 -4.52 1.24
N SER A 238 -7.03 -4.21 2.37
CA SER A 238 -7.54 -2.85 2.64
C SER A 238 -6.44 -1.83 2.90
N ALA A 239 -5.25 -2.26 3.33
CA ALA A 239 -4.08 -1.41 3.50
C ALA A 239 -3.38 -1.10 2.17
N ASN A 240 -3.68 -1.84 1.10
CA ASN A 240 -3.03 -1.66 -0.18
C ASN A 240 -3.52 -0.40 -0.92
N VAL A 241 -2.65 0.12 -1.79
CA VAL A 241 -2.93 1.25 -2.68
C VAL A 241 -3.34 0.68 -4.03
N TRP A 242 -4.58 0.93 -4.44
CA TRP A 242 -5.14 0.42 -5.69
C TRP A 242 -5.00 1.48 -6.76
N VAL A 243 -4.16 1.24 -7.76
CA VAL A 243 -3.83 2.22 -8.80
C VAL A 243 -4.32 1.72 -10.16
N ARG A 244 -4.16 0.42 -10.40
CA ARG A 244 -4.41 -0.20 -11.71
C ARG A 244 -5.88 -0.53 -11.91
N ASP A 245 -6.27 -0.60 -13.18
CA ASP A 245 -7.59 -1.09 -13.54
C ASP A 245 -7.81 -2.51 -13.02
N VAL A 246 -9.04 -2.79 -12.64
CA VAL A 246 -9.44 -4.11 -12.15
C VAL A 246 -10.06 -4.88 -13.32
N ASP A 247 -9.29 -5.82 -13.86
CA ASP A 247 -9.68 -6.66 -14.99
C ASP A 247 -10.46 -7.92 -14.55
N GLY A 248 -10.99 -8.65 -15.53
CA GLY A 248 -11.81 -9.85 -15.28
C GLY A 248 -11.07 -10.95 -14.50
N PRO A 249 -9.82 -11.31 -14.87
CA PRO A 249 -9.00 -12.24 -14.10
C PRO A 249 -8.87 -11.84 -12.63
N THR A 250 -8.64 -10.54 -12.36
CA THR A 250 -8.53 -10.03 -10.97
C THR A 250 -9.84 -10.18 -10.19
N LEU A 251 -10.97 -9.83 -10.80
CA LEU A 251 -12.29 -10.00 -10.15
C LEU A 251 -12.62 -11.46 -9.89
N ALA A 252 -12.25 -12.37 -10.80
CA ALA A 252 -12.48 -13.80 -10.62
C ALA A 252 -11.82 -14.35 -9.33
N VAL A 253 -10.66 -13.80 -8.96
CA VAL A 253 -9.95 -14.18 -7.74
C VAL A 253 -10.48 -13.44 -6.50
N LEU A 254 -10.74 -12.12 -6.61
CA LEU A 254 -11.11 -11.30 -5.46
C LEU A 254 -12.57 -11.45 -5.03
N VAL A 255 -13.51 -11.55 -5.97
CA VAL A 255 -14.96 -11.55 -5.68
C VAL A 255 -15.38 -12.69 -4.72
N PRO A 256 -14.90 -13.94 -4.86
CA PRO A 256 -15.22 -15.00 -3.92
C PRO A 256 -14.78 -14.70 -2.47
N LEU A 257 -13.62 -14.05 -2.30
CA LEU A 257 -13.14 -13.61 -0.99
C LEU A 257 -14.03 -12.51 -0.41
N LEU A 258 -14.33 -11.48 -1.22
CA LEU A 258 -15.15 -10.35 -0.81
C LEU A 258 -16.56 -10.80 -0.41
N GLN A 259 -17.17 -11.70 -1.17
CA GLN A 259 -18.48 -12.26 -0.86
C GLN A 259 -18.49 -12.99 0.50
N ARG A 260 -17.44 -13.78 0.79
CA ARG A 260 -17.29 -14.44 2.09
C ARG A 260 -17.08 -13.42 3.22
N ALA A 261 -16.28 -12.38 2.99
CA ALA A 261 -16.01 -11.35 3.97
C ALA A 261 -17.22 -10.45 4.27
N LEU A 262 -18.09 -10.18 3.29
CA LEU A 262 -19.38 -9.48 3.50
C LEU A 262 -20.35 -10.26 4.38
N SER A 263 -20.17 -11.58 4.46
CA SER A 263 -21.00 -12.47 5.28
C SER A 263 -20.43 -12.67 6.69
N GLU A 264 -19.26 -12.10 6.99
CA GLU A 264 -18.63 -12.31 8.29
C GLU A 264 -19.34 -11.58 9.44
N ARG A 265 -19.16 -12.09 10.67
CA ARG A 265 -19.79 -11.50 11.87
C ARG A 265 -19.11 -10.24 12.37
N SER A 266 -17.82 -10.07 12.09
CA SER A 266 -17.04 -8.93 12.56
C SER A 266 -17.41 -7.66 11.80
N SER A 267 -17.90 -6.64 12.52
CA SER A 267 -18.23 -5.33 11.95
C SER A 267 -17.01 -4.63 11.34
N ILE A 268 -15.81 -4.88 11.87
CA ILE A 268 -14.55 -4.33 11.34
C ILE A 268 -14.27 -4.92 9.96
N VAL A 269 -14.41 -6.24 9.81
CA VAL A 269 -14.20 -6.92 8.52
C VAL A 269 -15.26 -6.50 7.50
N GLN A 270 -16.52 -6.42 7.91
CA GLN A 270 -17.60 -5.92 7.06
C GLN A 270 -17.32 -4.50 6.57
N ARG A 271 -16.92 -3.59 7.46
CA ARG A 271 -16.55 -2.20 7.12
C ARG A 271 -15.41 -2.16 6.10
N GLN A 272 -14.30 -2.84 6.37
CA GLN A 272 -13.15 -2.89 5.46
C GLN A 272 -13.52 -3.48 4.10
N THR A 273 -14.34 -4.52 4.08
CA THR A 273 -14.78 -5.20 2.86
C THR A 273 -15.65 -4.28 2.01
N VAL A 274 -16.61 -3.59 2.63
CA VAL A 274 -17.49 -2.64 1.94
C VAL A 274 -16.69 -1.49 1.30
N ILE A 275 -15.74 -0.93 2.05
CA ILE A 275 -14.84 0.10 1.53
C ILE A 275 -14.05 -0.50 0.35
N LEU A 276 -13.43 -1.66 0.52
CA LEU A 276 -12.66 -2.31 -0.53
C LEU A 276 -13.48 -2.55 -1.81
N VAL A 277 -14.70 -3.11 -1.70
CA VAL A 277 -15.63 -3.31 -2.82
C VAL A 277 -15.92 -1.98 -3.52
N GLY A 278 -16.25 -0.92 -2.77
CA GLY A 278 -16.57 0.38 -3.31
C GLY A 278 -15.41 1.06 -4.04
N ASN A 279 -14.16 0.67 -3.78
CA ASN A 279 -13.00 1.21 -4.50
C ASN A 279 -12.59 0.35 -5.68
N LEU A 280 -12.61 -0.97 -5.52
CA LEU A 280 -12.33 -1.90 -6.61
C LEU A 280 -13.28 -1.65 -7.79
N PHE A 281 -14.58 -1.53 -7.55
CA PHE A 281 -15.56 -1.36 -8.63
C PHE A 281 -15.54 0.03 -9.27
N LYS A 282 -14.91 1.03 -8.64
CA LYS A 282 -14.61 2.31 -9.32
C LYS A 282 -13.48 2.19 -10.35
N LEU A 283 -12.66 1.13 -10.24
CA LEU A 283 -11.54 0.84 -11.13
C LEU A 283 -11.91 -0.20 -12.21
N VAL A 284 -13.14 -0.72 -12.22
CA VAL A 284 -13.63 -1.65 -13.26
C VAL A 284 -14.16 -0.82 -14.43
N ARG A 285 -13.45 -0.87 -15.57
CA ARG A 285 -13.81 -0.09 -16.77
C ARG A 285 -14.90 -0.71 -17.62
N SER A 286 -14.99 -2.03 -17.68
CA SER A 286 -15.99 -2.74 -18.49
C SER A 286 -17.31 -2.87 -17.73
N PRO A 287 -18.41 -2.24 -18.22
CA PRO A 287 -19.70 -2.35 -17.54
C PRO A 287 -20.24 -3.77 -17.54
N GLU A 288 -20.02 -4.51 -18.62
CA GLU A 288 -20.40 -5.92 -18.75
C GLU A 288 -19.73 -6.78 -17.69
N LEU A 289 -18.44 -6.53 -17.44
CA LEU A 289 -17.68 -7.25 -16.42
C LEU A 289 -18.16 -6.90 -15.00
N ALA A 290 -18.39 -5.62 -14.71
CA ALA A 290 -18.94 -5.20 -13.42
C ALA A 290 -20.34 -5.79 -13.18
N HIS A 291 -21.17 -5.84 -14.23
CA HIS A 291 -22.50 -6.43 -14.19
C HIS A 291 -22.47 -7.93 -13.86
N LEU A 292 -21.49 -8.66 -14.41
CA LEU A 292 -21.30 -10.10 -14.15
C LEU A 292 -21.22 -10.44 -12.66
N HIS A 293 -20.55 -9.58 -11.88
CA HIS A 293 -20.30 -9.78 -10.46
C HIS A 293 -21.30 -9.07 -9.54
N LEU A 294 -22.20 -8.24 -10.09
CA LEU A 294 -23.17 -7.47 -9.34
C LEU A 294 -24.04 -8.35 -8.44
N LYS A 295 -24.57 -9.46 -9.00
CA LYS A 295 -25.42 -10.41 -8.26
C LYS A 295 -24.73 -11.08 -7.07
N ASN A 296 -23.40 -11.16 -7.09
CA ASN A 296 -22.63 -11.84 -6.04
C ASN A 296 -22.31 -10.92 -4.86
N LEU A 297 -22.13 -9.62 -5.11
CA LEU A 297 -21.72 -8.65 -4.08
C LEU A 297 -22.85 -7.76 -3.60
N PHE A 298 -23.75 -7.34 -4.50
CA PHE A 298 -24.80 -6.37 -4.19
C PHE A 298 -25.67 -6.78 -2.98
N PRO A 299 -26.16 -8.03 -2.86
CA PRO A 299 -27.01 -8.40 -1.72
C PRO A 299 -26.29 -8.25 -0.38
N GLY A 300 -25.01 -8.62 -0.32
CA GLY A 300 -24.19 -8.53 0.89
C GLY A 300 -23.92 -7.08 1.30
N VAL A 301 -23.58 -6.22 0.35
CA VAL A 301 -23.34 -4.79 0.61
C VAL A 301 -24.64 -4.08 0.99
N ASN A 302 -25.75 -4.33 0.29
CA ASN A 302 -27.05 -3.70 0.58
C ASN A 302 -27.57 -4.10 1.98
N ARG A 303 -27.42 -5.37 2.37
CA ARG A 303 -27.75 -5.83 3.72
C ARG A 303 -27.00 -5.04 4.79
N ILE A 304 -25.70 -4.79 4.59
CA ILE A 304 -24.88 -4.01 5.55
C ILE A 304 -25.33 -2.55 5.56
N ALA A 305 -25.71 -1.97 4.41
CA ALA A 305 -26.23 -0.62 4.32
C ALA A 305 -27.51 -0.41 5.16
N GLU A 306 -28.36 -1.43 5.26
CA GLU A 306 -29.61 -1.36 6.03
C GLU A 306 -29.43 -1.75 7.50
N THR A 307 -28.60 -2.76 7.79
CA THR A 307 -28.55 -3.43 9.11
C THR A 307 -27.39 -3.02 10.01
N ALA A 308 -26.34 -2.38 9.49
CA ALA A 308 -25.16 -2.08 10.31
C ALA A 308 -25.50 -1.11 11.46
N SER A 309 -25.02 -1.42 12.67
CA SER A 309 -25.30 -0.65 13.88
C SER A 309 -24.68 0.74 13.87
N PHE A 310 -23.54 0.91 13.18
CA PHE A 310 -22.82 2.18 13.08
C PHE A 310 -23.27 2.95 11.81
N PRO A 311 -23.74 4.21 11.94
CA PRO A 311 -24.19 5.01 10.81
C PRO A 311 -23.15 5.16 9.69
N GLU A 312 -21.88 5.32 10.06
CA GLU A 312 -20.76 5.50 9.11
C GLU A 312 -20.56 4.25 8.24
N VAL A 313 -20.67 3.04 8.82
CA VAL A 313 -20.59 1.79 8.07
C VAL A 313 -21.72 1.67 7.05
N ARG A 314 -22.93 2.14 7.41
CA ARG A 314 -24.06 2.20 6.48
C ARG A 314 -23.78 3.17 5.34
N GLU A 315 -23.19 4.33 5.63
CA GLU A 315 -22.84 5.32 4.61
C GLU A 315 -21.79 4.77 3.62
N PHE A 316 -20.74 4.11 4.11
CA PHE A 316 -19.77 3.45 3.22
C PHE A 316 -20.43 2.35 2.39
N ALA A 317 -21.37 1.60 2.96
CA ALA A 317 -22.12 0.57 2.24
C ALA A 317 -23.02 1.16 1.15
N LEU A 318 -23.68 2.29 1.41
CA LEU A 318 -24.42 3.02 0.39
C LEU A 318 -23.50 3.52 -0.74
N GLN A 319 -22.32 4.04 -0.41
CA GLN A 319 -21.34 4.46 -1.41
C GLN A 319 -20.86 3.27 -2.26
N ALA A 320 -20.64 2.11 -1.66
CA ALA A 320 -20.25 0.90 -2.37
C ALA A 320 -21.39 0.35 -3.25
N VAL A 321 -22.64 0.39 -2.78
CA VAL A 321 -23.83 0.07 -3.59
C VAL A 321 -23.89 0.97 -4.83
N ASN A 322 -23.72 2.28 -4.66
CA ASN A 322 -23.73 3.22 -5.77
C ASN A 322 -22.59 2.96 -6.76
N ALA A 323 -21.40 2.64 -6.27
CA ALA A 323 -20.27 2.28 -7.13
C ALA A 323 -20.54 1.01 -7.95
N LEU A 324 -21.15 -0.02 -7.35
CA LEU A 324 -21.54 -1.26 -8.02
C LEU A 324 -22.59 -1.01 -9.13
N ILE A 325 -23.61 -0.21 -8.85
CA ILE A 325 -24.66 0.13 -9.84
C ILE A 325 -24.06 0.95 -10.98
N LEU A 326 -23.30 2.01 -10.66
CA LEU A 326 -22.76 2.92 -11.66
C LEU A 326 -21.72 2.26 -12.57
N SER A 327 -20.85 1.41 -12.00
CA SER A 327 -19.85 0.67 -12.78
C SER A 327 -20.48 -0.40 -13.68
N SER A 328 -21.56 -1.05 -13.25
CA SER A 328 -22.24 -2.08 -14.03
C SER A 328 -23.20 -1.56 -15.09
N GLY A 329 -23.54 -0.27 -15.07
CA GLY A 329 -24.59 0.28 -15.94
C GLY A 329 -25.97 -0.36 -15.72
N ALA A 330 -26.20 -0.95 -14.53
CA ALA A 330 -27.45 -1.67 -14.25
C ALA A 330 -28.65 -0.72 -14.25
N ASP A 331 -29.72 -1.15 -14.92
CA ASP A 331 -30.99 -0.45 -14.99
C ASP A 331 -31.81 -0.62 -13.72
N GLU A 332 -32.73 0.31 -13.50
CA GLU A 332 -33.60 0.36 -12.32
C GLU A 332 -34.36 -0.95 -12.00
N PRO A 333 -34.92 -1.70 -12.98
CA PRO A 333 -35.59 -2.97 -12.68
C PRO A 333 -34.62 -4.07 -12.24
N THR A 334 -33.40 -4.13 -12.78
CA THR A 334 -32.38 -5.08 -12.31
C THR A 334 -31.99 -4.80 -10.86
N VAL A 335 -31.80 -3.53 -10.51
CA VAL A 335 -31.52 -3.13 -9.13
C VAL A 335 -32.68 -3.46 -8.19
N ALA A 336 -33.93 -3.25 -8.61
CA ALA A 336 -35.11 -3.58 -7.82
C ALA A 336 -35.22 -5.10 -7.56
N ALA A 337 -34.96 -5.94 -8.55
CA ALA A 337 -34.95 -7.40 -8.40
C ALA A 337 -33.89 -7.87 -7.38
N LEU A 338 -32.69 -7.29 -7.44
CA LEU A 338 -31.60 -7.62 -6.50
C LEU A 338 -31.92 -7.19 -5.05
N LYS A 339 -32.56 -6.04 -4.86
CA LYS A 339 -33.02 -5.58 -3.53
C LYS A 339 -34.02 -6.55 -2.90
N ASN A 340 -34.98 -7.04 -3.69
CA ASN A 340 -35.98 -8.02 -3.21
C ASN A 340 -35.32 -9.35 -2.78
N THR A 341 -34.23 -9.72 -3.45
CA THR A 341 -33.47 -10.95 -3.12
C THR A 341 -32.64 -10.78 -1.84
N ALA A 342 -32.12 -9.58 -1.57
CA ALA A 342 -31.29 -9.27 -0.39
C ALA A 342 -32.07 -9.30 0.94
N LEU A 343 -33.37 -8.98 0.91
CA LEU A 343 -34.24 -8.97 2.09
C LEU A 343 -34.71 -10.37 2.52
N ALA A 344 -34.69 -11.35 1.62
CA ALA A 344 -35.16 -12.71 1.87
C ALA A 344 -34.09 -13.65 2.49
N SER A 345 -32.80 -13.30 2.45
CA SER A 345 -31.71 -14.12 2.98
C SER A 345 -31.36 -13.76 4.43
N THR A 346 -32.09 -14.29 5.41
CA THR A 346 -31.84 -14.07 6.85
C THR A 346 -30.99 -15.16 7.53
N GLY A 347 -30.45 -16.12 6.77
CA GLY A 347 -29.49 -17.12 7.25
C GLY A 347 -28.16 -17.05 6.49
N PRO A 348 -27.07 -17.69 6.97
CA PRO A 348 -25.92 -17.97 6.12
C PRO A 348 -26.44 -18.78 4.95
N SER A 349 -26.65 -18.13 3.80
CA SER A 349 -27.08 -18.84 2.59
C SER A 349 -26.11 -20.00 2.39
N PRO A 350 -26.62 -21.24 2.17
CA PRO A 350 -25.75 -22.29 1.69
C PRO A 350 -25.04 -21.70 0.47
N ILE A 351 -23.71 -21.81 0.46
CA ILE A 351 -22.89 -21.58 -0.73
C ILE A 351 -23.65 -22.31 -1.82
N PRO A 352 -24.21 -21.64 -2.85
CA PRO A 352 -24.75 -22.39 -3.95
C PRO A 352 -23.57 -23.24 -4.43
N SER A 353 -23.75 -24.56 -4.48
CA SER A 353 -22.72 -25.53 -4.87
C SER A 353 -22.14 -25.27 -6.27
N THR A 354 -22.70 -24.28 -6.95
CA THR A 354 -22.14 -23.51 -8.02
C THR A 354 -22.26 -22.04 -7.64
N PRO A 355 -21.16 -21.26 -7.53
CA PRO A 355 -21.26 -19.82 -7.76
C PRO A 355 -22.10 -19.70 -9.02
N GLY A 356 -23.14 -18.86 -9.03
CA GLY A 356 -23.87 -18.63 -10.25
C GLY A 356 -22.88 -18.04 -11.23
N THR A 357 -22.18 -18.87 -11.98
CA THR A 357 -21.49 -18.56 -13.21
C THR A 357 -22.65 -18.13 -14.11
N PRO A 358 -22.78 -16.84 -14.48
CA PRO A 358 -22.69 -16.69 -15.89
C PRO A 358 -21.21 -17.04 -16.15
N SER A 359 -20.96 -18.28 -16.55
CA SER A 359 -20.16 -18.34 -17.75
C SER A 359 -20.84 -17.29 -18.61
N VAL A 360 -20.08 -16.32 -19.11
CA VAL A 360 -20.47 -15.96 -20.46
C VAL A 360 -20.44 -17.32 -21.12
N LYS A 361 -21.61 -17.95 -21.25
CA LYS A 361 -21.88 -18.79 -22.39
C LYS A 361 -21.79 -17.77 -23.52
N LEU A 362 -20.56 -17.33 -23.82
CA LEU A 362 -19.97 -17.46 -25.12
C LEU A 362 -20.12 -18.97 -25.34
N THR A 363 -21.37 -19.38 -25.63
CA THR A 363 -21.61 -20.32 -26.69
C THR A 363 -20.57 -19.99 -27.72
N ASP A 364 -19.81 -21.01 -28.08
CA ASP A 364 -18.78 -21.07 -29.09
C ASP A 364 -19.27 -20.46 -30.41
N GLU A 365 -19.79 -19.25 -30.49
CA GLU A 365 -20.27 -18.65 -31.73
C GLU A 365 -19.06 -18.38 -32.59
N ASP A 366 -18.00 -17.81 -32.01
CA ASP A 366 -16.73 -17.63 -32.70
C ASP A 366 -16.01 -18.98 -32.96
N GLU A 367 -16.08 -19.99 -32.06
CA GLU A 367 -15.47 -21.32 -32.30
C GLU A 367 -16.29 -22.14 -33.32
N ILE A 368 -17.62 -22.10 -33.29
CA ILE A 368 -18.52 -22.68 -34.32
C ILE A 368 -18.33 -21.95 -35.65
N LEU A 369 -18.23 -20.62 -35.65
CA LEU A 369 -18.00 -19.83 -36.86
C LEU A 369 -16.60 -20.11 -37.44
N ALA A 370 -15.57 -20.23 -36.58
CA ALA A 370 -14.23 -20.64 -36.99
C ALA A 370 -14.23 -22.05 -37.57
N GLN A 371 -14.93 -23.00 -36.94
CA GLN A 371 -15.07 -24.37 -37.43
C GLN A 371 -15.77 -24.39 -38.80
N ARG A 372 -16.88 -23.64 -38.97
CA ARG A 372 -17.59 -23.50 -40.25
C ARG A 372 -16.72 -22.83 -41.31
N SER A 373 -15.96 -21.80 -40.96
CA SER A 373 -15.07 -21.09 -41.86
C SER A 373 -13.98 -22.02 -42.40
N LEU A 374 -13.26 -22.70 -41.51
CA LEU A 374 -12.22 -23.66 -41.88
C LEU A 374 -12.79 -24.82 -42.71
N LYS A 375 -13.91 -25.42 -42.29
CA LYS A 375 -14.57 -26.51 -43.03
C LYS A 375 -14.96 -26.08 -44.45
N SER A 376 -15.45 -24.85 -44.61
CA SER A 376 -15.80 -24.29 -45.92
C SER A 376 -14.58 -24.04 -46.81
N LEU A 377 -13.50 -23.47 -46.25
CA LEU A 377 -12.27 -23.17 -47.00
C LEU A 377 -11.56 -24.45 -47.46
N ILE A 378 -11.48 -25.48 -46.61
CA ILE A 378 -10.89 -26.78 -46.95
C ILE A 378 -11.66 -27.44 -48.10
N GLY A 379 -12.99 -27.45 -48.04
CA GLY A 379 -13.82 -28.03 -49.10
C GLY A 379 -13.72 -27.30 -50.43
N LYS A 380 -13.59 -25.97 -50.41
CA LYS A 380 -13.52 -25.13 -51.62
C LYS A 380 -12.13 -25.06 -52.25
N MET A 381 -11.07 -24.95 -51.44
CA MET A 381 -9.71 -24.64 -51.91
C MET A 381 -8.81 -25.87 -52.04
N ALA A 382 -9.01 -26.91 -51.22
CA ALA A 382 -8.21 -28.13 -51.26
C ALA A 382 -8.90 -29.32 -51.97
N HIS A 383 -10.21 -29.19 -52.29
CA HIS A 383 -11.03 -30.27 -52.86
C HIS A 383 -11.00 -31.58 -52.04
N ILE A 384 -10.79 -31.50 -50.72
CA ILE A 384 -10.74 -32.65 -49.81
C ILE A 384 -12.12 -32.85 -49.16
N THR A 385 -12.64 -34.08 -49.21
CA THR A 385 -13.83 -34.47 -48.45
C THR A 385 -13.48 -34.58 -46.97
N VAL A 386 -14.16 -33.79 -46.12
CA VAL A 386 -13.94 -33.80 -44.67
C VAL A 386 -14.47 -35.10 -44.08
N ASN A 387 -13.55 -35.98 -43.65
CA ASN A 387 -13.84 -37.22 -42.92
C ASN A 387 -13.72 -36.99 -41.39
N PRO A 388 -14.10 -37.97 -40.54
CA PRO A 388 -14.04 -37.81 -39.09
C PRO A 388 -12.63 -37.45 -38.54
N PHE A 389 -11.58 -37.98 -39.19
CA PHE A 389 -10.19 -37.67 -38.84
C PHE A 389 -9.88 -36.18 -39.05
N ILE A 390 -10.24 -35.62 -40.21
CA ILE A 390 -10.05 -34.19 -40.51
C ILE A 390 -10.93 -33.32 -39.60
N GLU A 391 -12.16 -33.75 -39.32
CA GLU A 391 -13.09 -33.01 -38.45
C GLU A 391 -12.55 -32.84 -37.02
N THR A 392 -11.83 -33.83 -36.49
CA THR A 392 -11.15 -33.74 -35.19
C THR A 392 -10.09 -32.62 -35.19
N SER A 393 -9.30 -32.52 -36.27
CA SER A 393 -8.30 -31.45 -36.42
C SER A 393 -8.94 -30.07 -36.56
N ILE A 394 -9.99 -29.94 -37.39
CA ILE A 394 -10.71 -28.66 -37.57
C ILE A 394 -11.33 -28.19 -36.25
N SER A 395 -11.99 -29.09 -35.52
CA SER A 395 -12.59 -28.77 -34.22
C SER A 395 -11.53 -28.32 -33.22
N TYR A 396 -10.33 -28.93 -33.23
CA TYR A 396 -9.24 -28.48 -32.38
C TYR A 396 -8.78 -27.06 -32.71
N GLN A 397 -8.49 -26.79 -33.99
CA GLN A 397 -8.02 -25.49 -34.49
C GLN A 397 -9.02 -24.35 -34.29
N ALA A 398 -10.32 -24.64 -34.38
CA ALA A 398 -11.37 -23.65 -34.24
C ALA A 398 -11.31 -22.88 -32.91
N GLY A 399 -10.97 -23.57 -31.82
CA GLY A 399 -10.79 -22.95 -30.50
C GLY A 399 -9.59 -22.00 -30.45
N ALA A 400 -8.49 -22.32 -31.13
CA ALA A 400 -7.32 -21.45 -31.23
C ALA A 400 -7.64 -20.18 -32.04
N VAL A 401 -8.29 -20.34 -33.20
CA VAL A 401 -8.75 -19.23 -34.04
C VAL A 401 -9.71 -18.31 -33.26
N ALA A 402 -10.70 -18.88 -32.57
CA ALA A 402 -11.61 -18.10 -31.74
C ALA A 402 -10.88 -17.33 -30.63
N SER A 403 -9.77 -17.87 -30.10
CA SER A 403 -8.94 -17.18 -29.13
C SER A 403 -8.20 -15.98 -29.71
N LEU A 404 -7.60 -16.12 -30.90
CA LEU A 404 -6.92 -15.02 -31.59
C LEU A 404 -7.89 -13.89 -31.95
N VAL A 405 -9.08 -14.25 -32.45
CA VAL A 405 -10.15 -13.28 -32.75
C VAL A 405 -10.56 -12.50 -31.51
N ARG A 406 -10.76 -13.18 -30.37
CA ARG A 406 -11.11 -12.52 -29.10
C ARG A 406 -10.03 -11.55 -28.62
N LYS A 407 -8.76 -11.88 -28.81
CA LYS A 407 -7.62 -10.99 -28.53
C LYS A 407 -7.46 -9.87 -29.57
N ARG A 408 -8.25 -9.90 -30.65
CA ARG A 408 -8.07 -9.06 -31.85
C ARG A 408 -6.64 -9.12 -32.39
N ASP A 409 -6.02 -10.29 -32.26
CA ASP A 409 -4.71 -10.58 -32.80
C ASP A 409 -4.87 -11.09 -34.23
N PHE A 410 -4.66 -10.20 -35.19
CA PHE A 410 -4.74 -10.47 -36.63
C PHE A 410 -3.35 -10.52 -37.27
N ASP A 411 -2.31 -10.84 -36.51
CA ASP A 411 -0.97 -11.09 -37.05
C ASP A 411 -0.96 -12.39 -37.87
N GLU A 412 -0.56 -12.29 -39.13
CA GLU A 412 -0.45 -13.40 -40.06
C GLU A 412 0.47 -14.52 -39.54
N ALA A 413 1.56 -14.15 -38.85
CA ALA A 413 2.50 -15.12 -38.29
C ALA A 413 1.86 -16.00 -37.21
N GLN A 414 1.00 -15.42 -36.35
CA GLN A 414 0.27 -16.19 -35.34
C GLN A 414 -0.75 -17.11 -36.00
N TRP A 415 -1.56 -16.62 -36.93
CA TRP A 415 -2.59 -17.42 -37.59
C TRP A 415 -1.99 -18.62 -38.33
N THR A 416 -0.92 -18.38 -39.10
CA THR A 416 -0.21 -19.46 -39.81
C THR A 416 0.41 -20.46 -38.84
N ARG A 417 1.00 -20.01 -37.74
CA ARG A 417 1.54 -20.89 -36.68
C ARG A 417 0.49 -21.84 -36.10
N TYR A 418 -0.76 -21.41 -35.94
CA TYR A 418 -1.82 -22.22 -35.31
C TYR A 418 -2.64 -23.06 -36.27
N THR A 419 -2.70 -22.71 -37.56
CA THR A 419 -3.50 -23.48 -38.53
C THR A 419 -2.63 -24.36 -39.42
N VAL A 420 -1.46 -23.89 -39.87
CA VAL A 420 -0.65 -24.62 -40.88
C VAL A 420 -0.17 -25.99 -40.39
N PRO A 421 0.40 -26.16 -39.18
CA PRO A 421 0.89 -27.46 -38.72
C PRO A 421 -0.20 -28.54 -38.63
N TYR A 422 -1.44 -28.14 -38.39
CA TYR A 422 -2.58 -29.05 -38.27
C TYR A 422 -3.14 -29.42 -39.65
N LEU A 423 -3.25 -28.45 -40.56
CA LEU A 423 -3.69 -28.69 -41.93
C LEU A 423 -2.66 -29.51 -42.71
N SER A 424 -1.36 -29.25 -42.51
CA SER A 424 -0.27 -29.96 -43.20
C SER A 424 -0.19 -31.46 -42.88
N ARG A 425 -0.98 -31.97 -41.92
CA ARG A 425 -1.09 -33.40 -41.63
C ARG A 425 -1.93 -34.19 -42.64
N PHE A 426 -2.73 -33.51 -43.45
CA PHE A 426 -3.58 -34.15 -44.45
C PHE A 426 -3.64 -33.39 -45.79
N MET A 427 -2.85 -32.33 -45.96
CA MET A 427 -2.67 -31.62 -47.23
C MET A 427 -1.24 -31.05 -47.37
N PRO A 428 -0.80 -30.65 -48.57
CA PRO A 428 0.50 -30.00 -48.76
C PRO A 428 0.61 -28.67 -47.98
N ALA A 429 1.78 -28.38 -47.44
CA ALA A 429 2.02 -27.18 -46.62
C ALA A 429 1.69 -25.86 -47.34
N GLY A 430 1.96 -25.77 -48.64
CA GLY A 430 1.64 -24.58 -49.44
C GLY A 430 0.14 -24.29 -49.56
N ASP A 431 -0.71 -25.32 -49.56
CA ASP A 431 -2.17 -25.13 -49.60
C ASP A 431 -2.73 -24.83 -48.20
N ALA A 432 -2.13 -25.43 -47.16
CA ALA A 432 -2.43 -25.09 -45.77
C ALA A 432 -2.18 -23.60 -45.46
N GLU A 433 -1.08 -23.03 -45.97
CA GLU A 433 -0.75 -21.61 -45.79
C GLU A 433 -1.74 -20.68 -46.50
N LYS A 434 -2.16 -21.03 -47.73
CA LYS A 434 -3.20 -20.27 -48.45
C LYS A 434 -4.53 -20.25 -47.69
N ILE A 435 -4.95 -21.39 -47.13
CA ILE A 435 -6.19 -21.49 -46.34
C ILE A 435 -6.07 -20.65 -45.07
N ALA A 436 -4.92 -20.66 -44.40
CA ALA A 436 -4.68 -19.84 -43.21
C ALA A 436 -4.85 -18.34 -43.49
N LYS A 437 -4.22 -17.85 -44.56
CA LYS A 437 -4.27 -16.45 -45.02
C LYS A 437 -5.67 -16.02 -45.41
N GLU A 438 -6.41 -16.86 -46.14
CA GLU A 438 -7.78 -16.57 -46.54
C GLU A 438 -8.72 -16.54 -45.32
N ASN A 439 -8.53 -17.44 -44.35
CA ASN A 439 -9.28 -17.44 -43.10
C ASN A 439 -9.04 -16.17 -42.29
N LEU A 440 -7.78 -15.72 -42.18
CA LEU A 440 -7.42 -14.46 -41.52
C LEU A 440 -8.12 -13.26 -42.17
N LYS A 441 -8.05 -13.15 -43.50
CA LYS A 441 -8.68 -12.06 -44.25
C LYS A 441 -10.18 -11.97 -43.98
N ARG A 442 -10.87 -13.11 -43.99
CA ARG A 442 -12.30 -13.19 -43.68
C ARG A 442 -12.64 -12.69 -42.28
N TRP A 443 -11.80 -12.98 -41.29
CA TRP A 443 -12.01 -12.51 -39.92
C TRP A 443 -11.65 -11.03 -39.71
N LEU A 444 -10.67 -10.50 -40.44
CA LEU A 444 -10.38 -9.06 -40.49
C LEU A 444 -11.56 -8.23 -41.02
N GLU A 445 -12.29 -8.74 -42.00
CA GLU A 445 -13.52 -8.10 -42.51
C GLU A 445 -14.62 -8.08 -41.44
N ILE A 446 -14.82 -9.19 -40.74
CA ILE A 446 -15.77 -9.31 -39.63
C ILE A 446 -15.41 -8.34 -38.47
N ASP A 447 -14.13 -8.19 -38.13
CA ASP A 447 -13.67 -7.29 -37.06
C ASP A 447 -13.89 -5.81 -37.41
N LYS A 448 -13.62 -5.42 -38.66
CA LYS A 448 -13.84 -4.05 -39.14
C LYS A 448 -15.32 -3.64 -39.05
N GLU A 449 -16.23 -4.55 -39.37
CA GLU A 449 -17.68 -4.32 -39.23
C GLU A 449 -18.10 -4.18 -37.76
N ARG A 450 -17.42 -4.86 -36.83
CA ARG A 450 -17.75 -4.84 -35.40
C ARG A 450 -17.25 -3.58 -34.66
N TYR A 451 -16.11 -2.98 -35.02
CA TYR A 451 -15.38 -2.07 -34.10
C TYR A 451 -14.90 -0.69 -34.60
N TYR A 452 -14.97 -0.32 -35.89
CA TYR A 452 -14.41 0.96 -36.34
C TYR A 452 -15.38 2.18 -36.20
N LYS A 453 -15.06 3.11 -35.28
CA LYS A 453 -15.48 4.53 -35.29
C LYS A 453 -14.27 5.42 -34.97
N ALA A 454 -14.01 6.43 -35.80
CA ALA A 454 -12.83 7.29 -35.73
C ALA A 454 -12.87 8.30 -34.57
N ALA A 455 -11.73 8.51 -33.89
CA ALA A 455 -11.50 9.62 -32.97
C ALA A 455 -10.33 10.48 -33.50
N GLY A 456 -10.49 11.80 -33.41
CA GLY A 456 -9.54 12.81 -33.91
C GLY A 456 -8.54 13.27 -32.85
N ASP A 457 -7.33 13.59 -33.31
CA ASP A 457 -6.23 14.21 -32.57
C ASP A 457 -6.21 15.73 -32.83
N ASP A 458 -5.93 16.52 -31.79
CA ASP A 458 -5.42 17.90 -31.90
C ASP A 458 -4.29 18.06 -30.86
N ASP A 459 -3.05 18.33 -31.31
CA ASP A 459 -1.87 18.53 -30.44
C ASP A 459 -0.88 19.52 -31.10
N ASP A 460 -1.07 20.83 -30.86
CA ASP A 460 -0.25 21.94 -31.40
C ASP A 460 0.70 22.54 -30.33
N ASP A 461 1.78 21.85 -29.95
CA ASP A 461 2.90 22.49 -29.22
C ASP A 461 4.24 21.70 -29.38
N PRO A 462 5.35 22.31 -29.86
CA PRO A 462 6.54 21.59 -30.33
C PRO A 462 7.57 21.15 -29.26
N THR A 463 7.26 21.24 -27.96
CA THR A 463 8.20 20.80 -26.90
C THR A 463 7.97 19.34 -26.51
N GLU A 464 9.06 18.57 -26.36
CA GLU A 464 9.05 17.15 -25.99
C GLU A 464 8.30 16.90 -24.65
N LYS A 465 7.22 16.12 -24.71
CA LYS A 465 6.50 15.59 -23.55
C LYS A 465 7.27 14.37 -23.02
N ILE A 466 7.82 14.47 -21.81
CA ILE A 466 8.53 13.35 -21.16
C ILE A 466 7.55 12.33 -20.56
N VAL A 467 6.35 12.78 -20.18
CA VAL A 467 5.28 11.93 -19.68
C VAL A 467 3.98 12.43 -20.31
N ASN A 468 3.23 11.53 -20.95
CA ASN A 468 1.88 11.78 -21.44
C ASN A 468 1.10 10.48 -21.34
N LEU A 469 0.41 10.29 -20.22
CA LEU A 469 -0.35 9.08 -19.95
C LEU A 469 -1.63 9.41 -19.20
N THR A 470 -2.61 8.52 -19.33
CA THR A 470 -3.87 8.61 -18.60
C THR A 470 -3.91 7.53 -17.53
N PHE A 471 -4.23 7.91 -16.29
CA PHE A 471 -4.21 7.00 -15.15
C PHE A 471 -5.26 7.36 -14.08
N SER A 472 -5.50 6.42 -13.17
CA SER A 472 -6.31 6.60 -11.97
C SER A 472 -5.45 6.32 -10.74
N LEU A 473 -5.83 6.86 -9.57
CA LEU A 473 -5.09 6.68 -8.32
C LEU A 473 -6.06 6.54 -7.13
N ALA A 474 -5.99 5.44 -6.38
CA ALA A 474 -6.71 5.27 -5.13
C ALA A 474 -5.78 4.79 -3.99
N TYR A 475 -6.03 5.22 -2.76
CA TYR A 475 -5.21 4.88 -1.58
C TYR A 475 -6.08 4.47 -0.40
N GLY A 476 -5.79 3.32 0.23
CA GLY A 476 -6.46 2.88 1.48
C GLY A 476 -7.99 2.83 1.37
N GLY A 477 -8.49 2.56 0.17
CA GLY A 477 -9.92 2.63 -0.11
C GLY A 477 -10.50 4.04 -0.31
N LEU A 478 -9.71 5.00 -0.79
CA LEU A 478 -10.19 6.32 -1.21
C LEU A 478 -9.69 6.62 -2.63
N LEU A 479 -10.60 6.77 -3.59
CA LEU A 479 -10.27 7.21 -4.96
C LEU A 479 -9.87 8.69 -4.95
N LEU A 480 -8.59 8.95 -5.23
CA LEU A 480 -7.93 10.27 -5.21
C LEU A 480 -7.99 10.95 -6.59
N LEU A 481 -7.64 10.20 -7.65
CA LEU A 481 -7.72 10.63 -9.05
C LEU A 481 -8.47 9.61 -9.89
N ASN A 482 -9.29 10.08 -10.81
CA ASN A 482 -10.10 9.28 -11.71
C ASN A 482 -9.81 9.69 -13.16
N HIS A 483 -9.23 8.76 -13.93
CA HIS A 483 -9.00 8.89 -15.37
C HIS A 483 -8.48 10.26 -15.79
N THR A 484 -7.34 10.63 -15.23
CA THR A 484 -6.73 11.94 -15.45
C THR A 484 -5.45 11.82 -16.24
N VAL A 485 -5.13 12.86 -17.01
CA VAL A 485 -3.94 12.88 -17.86
C VAL A 485 -2.78 13.52 -17.09
N LEU A 486 -1.69 12.77 -16.91
CA LEU A 486 -0.42 13.30 -16.45
C LEU A 486 0.41 13.72 -17.66
N GLN A 487 0.63 15.03 -17.80
CA GLN A 487 1.44 15.62 -18.86
C GLN A 487 2.57 16.44 -18.26
N LEU A 488 3.80 15.96 -18.46
CA LEU A 488 5.01 16.63 -17.99
C LEU A 488 5.94 16.89 -19.18
N ARG A 489 6.51 18.09 -19.21
CA ARG A 489 7.46 18.55 -20.25
C ARG A 489 8.86 18.66 -19.69
N ARG A 490 9.87 18.39 -20.52
CA ARG A 490 11.28 18.47 -20.12
C ARG A 490 11.65 19.90 -19.70
N GLY A 491 12.28 20.08 -18.53
CA GLY A 491 12.76 21.38 -18.04
C GLY A 491 11.70 22.31 -17.41
N TRP A 492 10.46 21.86 -17.29
CA TRP A 492 9.37 22.65 -16.70
C TRP A 492 9.28 22.47 -15.18
N ARG A 493 8.68 23.46 -14.50
CA ARG A 493 8.55 23.48 -13.03
C ARG A 493 7.09 23.56 -12.63
N TYR A 494 6.53 22.44 -12.22
CA TYR A 494 5.13 22.27 -11.90
C TYR A 494 4.90 22.37 -10.38
N GLY A 495 3.98 23.23 -9.97
CA GLY A 495 3.45 23.29 -8.60
C GLY A 495 2.15 22.51 -8.48
N VAL A 496 2.10 21.50 -7.62
CA VAL A 496 0.89 20.68 -7.40
C VAL A 496 0.06 21.30 -6.28
N CYS A 497 -1.12 21.81 -6.62
CA CYS A 497 -2.03 22.49 -5.70
C CYS A 497 -3.35 21.72 -5.54
N GLY A 498 -3.85 21.60 -4.32
CA GLY A 498 -5.12 20.95 -4.03
C GLY A 498 -5.44 20.96 -2.53
N ALA A 499 -6.67 20.63 -2.18
CA ALA A 499 -7.09 20.48 -0.78
C ALA A 499 -6.26 19.41 -0.04
N ASN A 500 -6.20 19.47 1.28
CA ASN A 500 -5.48 18.45 2.05
C ASN A 500 -6.26 17.13 2.06
N GLY A 501 -5.54 16.01 1.97
CA GLY A 501 -6.13 14.70 1.75
C GLY A 501 -6.56 14.40 0.31
N CYS A 502 -6.37 15.32 -0.66
CA CYS A 502 -6.69 15.06 -2.07
C CYS A 502 -5.72 14.11 -2.78
N GLY A 503 -4.58 13.77 -2.15
CA GLY A 503 -3.62 12.80 -2.68
C GLY A 503 -2.32 13.36 -3.28
N LYS A 504 -1.91 14.61 -2.99
CA LYS A 504 -0.70 15.25 -3.54
C LYS A 504 0.57 14.42 -3.31
N SER A 505 0.94 14.17 -2.05
CA SER A 505 2.10 13.35 -1.69
C SER A 505 1.96 11.91 -2.17
N THR A 506 0.72 11.37 -2.18
CA THR A 506 0.44 10.02 -2.70
C THR A 506 0.75 9.92 -4.20
N LEU A 507 0.43 10.95 -4.99
CA LEU A 507 0.79 11.02 -6.40
C LEU A 507 2.31 11.04 -6.60
N LEU A 508 3.04 11.88 -5.86
CA LEU A 508 4.51 11.93 -5.96
C LEU A 508 5.13 10.58 -5.60
N LYS A 509 4.64 9.91 -4.54
CA LYS A 509 5.10 8.58 -4.15
C LYS A 509 4.76 7.51 -5.20
N ALA A 510 3.59 7.58 -5.82
CA ALA A 510 3.19 6.66 -6.89
C ALA A 510 4.06 6.82 -8.14
N ILE A 511 4.44 8.05 -8.49
CA ILE A 511 5.39 8.34 -9.58
C ILE A 511 6.76 7.74 -9.24
N ASN A 512 7.31 8.02 -8.06
CA ASN A 512 8.65 7.55 -7.66
C ASN A 512 8.76 6.02 -7.59
N ARG A 513 7.67 5.34 -7.22
CA ARG A 513 7.61 3.86 -7.14
C ARG A 513 7.26 3.20 -8.47
N HIS A 514 7.12 3.98 -9.56
CA HIS A 514 6.69 3.49 -10.87
C HIS A 514 5.39 2.66 -10.80
N GLN A 515 4.46 3.05 -9.92
CA GLN A 515 3.18 2.36 -9.73
C GLN A 515 2.12 2.78 -10.75
N ILE A 516 2.33 3.90 -11.44
CA ILE A 516 1.46 4.42 -12.49
C ILE A 516 1.64 3.58 -13.76
N GLU A 517 0.53 3.13 -14.33
CA GLU A 517 0.52 2.33 -15.56
C GLU A 517 1.12 3.10 -16.74
N ASN A 518 1.93 2.43 -17.55
CA ASN A 518 2.61 3.00 -18.72
C ASN A 518 3.50 4.21 -18.42
N PHE A 519 3.99 4.34 -17.18
CA PHE A 519 5.00 5.36 -16.87
C PHE A 519 6.31 5.04 -17.61
N PRO A 520 6.91 5.99 -18.36
CA PRO A 520 8.09 5.71 -19.17
C PRO A 520 9.29 5.23 -18.34
N GLU A 521 9.84 4.06 -18.66
CA GLU A 521 11.03 3.49 -17.99
C GLU A 521 12.30 4.31 -18.25
N SER A 522 12.33 5.09 -19.34
CA SER A 522 13.44 5.96 -19.70
C SER A 522 13.55 7.20 -18.82
N VAL A 523 12.51 7.56 -18.06
CA VAL A 523 12.49 8.76 -17.23
C VAL A 523 12.96 8.41 -15.81
N SER A 524 14.14 8.87 -15.46
CA SER A 524 14.68 8.71 -14.11
C SER A 524 13.98 9.67 -13.14
N THR A 525 13.30 9.13 -12.13
CA THR A 525 12.56 9.91 -11.12
C THR A 525 13.28 9.87 -9.78
N PHE A 526 13.26 10.99 -9.05
CA PHE A 526 13.90 11.08 -7.75
C PHE A 526 13.03 11.85 -6.74
N TYR A 527 12.60 11.15 -5.69
CA TYR A 527 11.84 11.73 -4.58
C TYR A 527 12.75 12.20 -3.45
N VAL A 528 12.69 13.50 -3.17
CA VAL A 528 13.48 14.14 -2.11
C VAL A 528 12.70 14.07 -0.80
N GLU A 529 13.06 13.12 0.07
CA GLU A 529 12.48 12.96 1.40
C GLU A 529 13.26 13.76 2.47
N HIS A 530 12.56 14.23 3.50
CA HIS A 530 13.15 14.92 4.67
C HIS A 530 13.73 13.97 5.72
N ASP A 531 13.38 12.69 5.63
CA ASP A 531 13.79 11.66 6.58
C ASP A 531 15.02 10.93 6.04
N ILE A 532 16.21 11.35 6.45
CA ILE A 532 17.37 10.46 6.41
C ILE A 532 17.17 9.50 7.60
N ASP A 533 16.87 8.23 7.29
CA ASP A 533 16.49 7.20 8.26
C ASP A 533 17.46 7.08 9.44
N GLY A 534 16.93 6.70 10.60
CA GLY A 534 17.68 6.60 11.85
C GLY A 534 18.84 5.58 11.82
N GLU A 535 18.80 4.61 10.89
CA GLU A 535 19.90 3.63 10.71
C GLU A 535 21.16 4.24 10.08
N ASP A 536 21.03 5.33 9.31
CA ASP A 536 22.14 6.02 8.64
C ASP A 536 22.60 7.30 9.36
N ALA A 537 21.97 7.64 10.49
CA ALA A 537 22.19 8.90 11.22
C ALA A 537 23.63 9.05 11.76
N ASP A 538 24.32 7.94 12.00
CA ASP A 538 25.70 7.91 12.50
C ASP A 538 26.78 7.96 11.41
N ALA A 539 26.39 7.81 10.14
CA ALA A 539 27.31 7.86 9.01
C ALA A 539 27.89 9.27 8.78
N ILE A 540 29.11 9.31 8.25
CA ILE A 540 29.75 10.53 7.75
C ILE A 540 29.10 10.93 6.42
N CYS A 541 28.88 12.23 6.17
CA CYS A 541 28.14 12.72 5.00
C CYS A 541 28.68 12.19 3.65
N LEU A 542 30.01 12.16 3.47
CA LEU A 542 30.62 11.60 2.27
C LEU A 542 30.40 10.08 2.17
N GLN A 543 30.59 9.37 3.29
CA GLN A 543 30.44 7.92 3.34
C GLN A 543 28.99 7.47 3.13
N PHE A 544 28.03 8.29 3.56
CA PHE A 544 26.61 8.12 3.31
C PHE A 544 26.29 8.10 1.81
N LEU A 545 26.79 9.09 1.04
CA LEU A 545 26.58 9.11 -0.41
C LEU A 545 27.33 8.00 -1.13
N ILE A 546 28.53 7.62 -0.68
CA ILE A 546 29.28 6.49 -1.24
C ILE A 546 28.53 5.17 -1.00
N ALA A 547 27.88 5.01 0.15
CA ALA A 547 27.16 3.80 0.51
C ALA A 547 25.82 3.64 -0.24
N ASP A 548 25.25 4.75 -0.72
CA ASP A 548 23.95 4.82 -1.39
C ASP A 548 23.88 3.92 -2.63
N LYS A 549 22.78 3.15 -2.74
CA LYS A 549 22.59 2.15 -3.81
C LYS A 549 22.51 2.79 -5.20
N PHE A 550 21.88 3.96 -5.32
CA PHE A 550 21.68 4.64 -6.59
C PHE A 550 22.96 5.33 -7.06
N VAL A 551 23.72 5.92 -6.12
CA VAL A 551 25.03 6.51 -6.42
C VAL A 551 26.05 5.43 -6.81
N LYS A 552 26.07 4.28 -6.12
CA LYS A 552 26.92 3.12 -6.48
C LYS A 552 26.65 2.63 -7.90
N ALA A 553 25.39 2.61 -8.33
CA ALA A 553 25.02 2.16 -9.68
C ALA A 553 25.65 3.02 -10.79
N LYS A 554 26.06 4.26 -10.49
CA LYS A 554 26.73 5.17 -11.43
C LYS A 554 28.25 4.98 -11.49
N ASN A 555 28.83 4.07 -10.68
CA ASN A 555 30.28 3.78 -10.65
C ASN A 555 31.18 5.02 -10.49
N LEU A 556 30.72 6.02 -9.73
CA LEU A 556 31.49 7.23 -9.44
C LEU A 556 32.57 6.95 -8.39
N THR A 557 33.74 7.57 -8.55
CA THR A 557 34.81 7.51 -7.55
C THR A 557 34.47 8.39 -6.33
N PRO A 558 34.98 8.07 -5.12
CA PRO A 558 34.81 8.91 -3.93
C PRO A 558 35.22 10.37 -4.14
N ASP A 559 36.28 10.60 -4.94
CA ASP A 559 36.77 11.94 -5.25
C ASP A 559 35.78 12.74 -6.11
N GLN A 560 35.16 12.09 -7.12
CA GLN A 560 34.10 12.70 -7.92
C GLN A 560 32.86 13.02 -7.09
N ILE A 561 32.50 12.15 -6.14
CA ILE A 561 31.38 12.40 -5.21
C ILE A 561 31.71 13.61 -4.32
N SER A 562 32.93 13.68 -3.78
CA SER A 562 33.40 14.79 -2.96
C SER A 562 33.40 16.12 -3.73
N GLU A 563 33.84 16.12 -4.98
CA GLU A 563 33.85 17.32 -5.83
C GLU A 563 32.43 17.83 -6.12
N ARG A 564 31.51 16.92 -6.45
CA ARG A 564 30.09 17.25 -6.60
C ARG A 564 29.47 17.77 -5.32
N MET A 565 29.82 17.22 -4.16
CA MET A 565 29.37 17.75 -2.86
C MET A 565 29.83 19.20 -2.63
N ARG A 566 31.02 19.59 -3.12
CA ARG A 566 31.50 20.99 -3.02
C ARG A 566 30.64 21.96 -3.82
N GLU A 567 30.09 21.54 -4.97
CA GLU A 567 29.15 22.37 -5.77
C GLU A 567 27.90 22.76 -4.95
N PHE A 568 27.52 21.94 -3.96
CA PHE A 568 26.40 22.19 -3.04
C PHE A 568 26.81 22.90 -1.74
N GLY A 569 28.10 23.26 -1.61
CA GLY A 569 28.65 23.96 -0.45
C GLY A 569 29.12 23.06 0.69
N PHE A 570 29.30 21.76 0.46
CA PHE A 570 29.94 20.86 1.44
C PHE A 570 31.47 20.92 1.29
N ASP A 571 32.10 21.74 2.12
CA ASP A 571 33.56 21.73 2.31
C ASP A 571 34.06 20.44 2.98
N ASP A 572 35.37 20.24 3.03
CA ASP A 572 35.99 19.03 3.60
C ASP A 572 35.57 18.77 5.06
N ALA A 573 35.44 19.84 5.84
CA ALA A 573 35.02 19.76 7.23
C ALA A 573 33.58 19.22 7.35
N ARG A 574 32.66 19.72 6.53
CA ARG A 574 31.24 19.28 6.52
C ARG A 574 31.07 17.91 5.91
N GLN A 575 31.88 17.55 4.91
CA GLN A 575 31.88 16.20 4.36
C GLN A 575 32.27 15.16 5.42
N ALA A 576 33.14 15.53 6.36
CA ALA A 576 33.58 14.70 7.48
C ALA A 576 32.62 14.69 8.69
N CYS A 577 31.60 15.56 8.72
CA CYS A 577 30.60 15.59 9.78
C CYS A 577 29.63 14.41 9.67
N LYS A 578 29.06 14.00 10.82
CA LYS A 578 27.97 13.02 10.85
C LYS A 578 26.68 13.61 10.32
N VAL A 579 25.88 12.83 9.60
CA VAL A 579 24.62 13.27 9.01
C VAL A 579 23.62 13.79 10.06
N GLN A 580 23.59 13.19 11.26
CA GLN A 580 22.75 13.68 12.37
C GLN A 580 23.08 15.10 12.85
N SER A 581 24.32 15.55 12.66
CA SER A 581 24.78 16.88 13.10
C SER A 581 24.42 18.00 12.12
N LEU A 582 23.95 17.67 10.92
CA LEU A 582 23.50 18.63 9.93
C LEU A 582 22.16 19.26 10.32
N SER A 583 22.03 20.57 10.10
CA SER A 583 20.72 21.24 10.20
C SER A 583 19.80 20.79 9.07
N GLY A 584 18.48 21.01 9.20
CA GLY A 584 17.50 20.69 8.14
C GLY A 584 17.88 21.27 6.77
N GLY A 585 18.34 22.52 6.77
CA GLY A 585 18.99 23.20 5.63
C GLY A 585 20.03 22.35 4.91
N TRP A 586 20.97 21.80 5.66
CA TRP A 586 22.07 21.02 5.14
C TRP A 586 21.66 19.60 4.76
N LYS A 587 20.69 18.99 5.45
CA LYS A 587 20.13 17.70 5.05
C LYS A 587 19.42 17.78 3.69
N MET A 588 18.66 18.86 3.45
CA MET A 588 18.04 19.11 2.14
C MET A 588 19.10 19.28 1.04
N ARG A 589 20.18 20.04 1.30
CA ARG A 589 21.30 20.16 0.36
C ARG A 589 21.97 18.82 0.07
N LEU A 590 22.11 17.95 1.08
CA LEU A 590 22.67 16.61 0.92
C LEU A 590 21.76 15.74 0.04
N ALA A 591 20.44 15.80 0.26
CA ALA A 591 19.45 15.06 -0.53
C ALA A 591 19.40 15.54 -2.00
N LEU A 592 19.57 16.84 -2.25
CA LEU A 592 19.67 17.41 -3.60
C LEU A 592 21.00 17.04 -4.28
N ALA A 593 22.11 17.03 -3.53
CA ALA A 593 23.39 16.53 -4.04
C ALA A 593 23.30 15.06 -4.46
N ARG A 594 22.60 14.23 -3.66
CA ARG A 594 22.28 12.85 -4.00
C ARG A 594 21.46 12.74 -5.29
N ALA A 595 20.41 13.56 -5.43
CA ALA A 595 19.55 13.57 -6.61
C ALA A 595 20.34 13.89 -7.91
N MET A 596 21.27 14.84 -7.84
CA MET A 596 22.12 15.19 -8.98
C MET A 596 23.15 14.13 -9.33
N LEU A 597 23.76 13.48 -8.33
CA LEU A 597 24.65 12.33 -8.57
C LEU A 597 23.94 11.18 -9.30
N CYS A 598 22.61 11.09 -9.15
CA CYS A 598 21.79 10.10 -9.83
C CYS A 598 21.33 10.51 -11.24
N GLU A 599 21.61 11.75 -11.68
CA GLU A 599 21.22 12.32 -12.98
C GLU A 599 19.69 12.27 -13.24
N ALA A 600 18.89 12.68 -12.27
CA ALA A 600 17.42 12.62 -12.38
C ALA A 600 16.84 13.52 -13.50
N ASP A 601 15.94 12.97 -14.32
CA ASP A 601 15.15 13.70 -15.32
C ASP A 601 13.93 14.40 -14.68
N LEU A 602 13.36 13.80 -13.64
CA LEU A 602 12.20 14.30 -12.89
C LEU A 602 12.49 14.37 -11.38
N LEU A 603 12.58 15.59 -10.85
CA LEU A 603 12.76 15.86 -9.43
C LEU A 603 11.42 16.07 -8.73
N LEU A 604 11.13 15.23 -7.74
CA LEU A 604 9.89 15.27 -6.96
C LEU A 604 10.19 15.86 -5.57
N LEU A 605 9.60 17.02 -5.27
CA LEU A 605 9.82 17.76 -4.03
C LEU A 605 8.53 17.82 -3.22
N ASP A 606 8.53 17.27 -2.00
CA ASP A 606 7.38 17.30 -1.09
C ASP A 606 7.69 18.18 0.13
N GLU A 607 7.02 19.32 0.23
CA GLU A 607 7.25 20.38 1.22
C GLU A 607 8.73 20.73 1.42
N PRO A 608 9.47 21.09 0.35
CA PRO A 608 10.92 21.25 0.42
C PRO A 608 11.38 22.42 1.28
N THR A 609 10.49 23.35 1.64
CA THR A 609 10.78 24.51 2.49
C THR A 609 10.74 24.19 3.99
N ASN A 610 10.30 23.00 4.38
CA ASN A 610 10.27 22.59 5.79
C ASN A 610 11.68 22.53 6.38
N HIS A 611 11.83 23.00 7.62
CA HIS A 611 13.10 23.00 8.36
C HIS A 611 14.26 23.77 7.68
N LEU A 612 13.96 24.60 6.67
CA LEU A 612 14.91 25.50 6.02
C LEU A 612 14.78 26.92 6.58
N ASP A 613 15.93 27.54 6.86
CA ASP A 613 15.99 28.97 7.12
C ASP A 613 15.79 29.77 5.83
N ARG A 614 15.56 31.08 5.95
CA ARG A 614 15.30 31.95 4.79
C ARG A 614 16.42 31.92 3.76
N ALA A 615 17.67 31.93 4.22
CA ALA A 615 18.83 31.90 3.33
C ALA A 615 18.91 30.57 2.55
N SER A 616 18.55 29.45 3.18
CA SER A 616 18.47 28.16 2.51
C SER A 616 17.30 28.06 1.54
N ILE A 617 16.15 28.68 1.85
CA ILE A 617 15.01 28.76 0.93
C ILE A 617 15.38 29.59 -0.30
N GLU A 618 16.01 30.74 -0.13
CA GLU A 618 16.44 31.61 -1.23
C GLU A 618 17.46 30.90 -2.13
N TRP A 619 18.47 30.27 -1.52
CA TRP A 619 19.41 29.40 -2.23
C TRP A 619 18.72 28.28 -3.00
N LEU A 620 17.73 27.62 -2.38
CA LEU A 620 16.98 26.54 -3.03
C LEU A 620 16.18 27.05 -4.23
N GLN A 621 15.53 28.22 -4.11
CA GLN A 621 14.81 28.84 -5.21
C GLN A 621 15.74 29.13 -6.39
N ASP A 622 16.90 29.72 -6.11
CA ASP A 622 17.89 30.04 -7.14
C ASP A 622 18.45 28.78 -7.81
N TYR A 623 18.73 27.76 -7.01
CA TYR A 623 19.17 26.46 -7.50
C TYR A 623 18.13 25.82 -8.43
N LEU A 624 16.86 25.74 -8.01
CA LEU A 624 15.79 25.12 -8.81
C LEU A 624 15.49 25.92 -10.09
N LYS A 625 15.65 27.24 -10.08
CA LYS A 625 15.55 28.08 -11.28
C LYS A 625 16.69 27.85 -12.25
N ALA A 626 17.90 27.56 -11.76
CA ALA A 626 19.06 27.28 -12.59
C ALA A 626 18.95 25.95 -13.35
N GLN A 627 18.12 25.01 -12.88
CA GLN A 627 17.90 23.73 -13.54
C GLN A 627 16.94 23.87 -14.73
N THR A 628 17.49 23.98 -15.94
CA THR A 628 16.70 24.11 -17.18
C THR A 628 16.47 22.79 -17.92
N LYS A 629 17.25 21.75 -17.59
CA LYS A 629 17.18 20.41 -18.23
C LYS A 629 16.35 19.40 -17.44
N VAL A 630 16.16 19.64 -16.14
CA VAL A 630 15.45 18.75 -15.21
C VAL A 630 14.02 19.26 -15.03
N THR A 631 13.04 18.37 -15.12
CA THR A 631 11.65 18.70 -14.80
C THR A 631 11.44 18.61 -13.29
N ILE A 632 10.75 19.59 -12.71
CA ILE A 632 10.52 19.65 -11.26
C ILE A 632 9.02 19.58 -10.99
N LEU A 633 8.60 18.68 -10.11
CA LEU A 633 7.24 18.59 -9.58
C LEU A 633 7.29 18.86 -8.07
N THR A 634 6.74 19.99 -7.63
CA THR A 634 6.81 20.42 -6.23
C THR A 634 5.42 20.48 -5.59
N VAL A 635 5.32 20.01 -4.36
CA VAL A 635 4.21 20.27 -3.43
C VAL A 635 4.76 21.22 -2.36
N SER A 636 4.10 22.36 -2.13
CA SER A 636 4.48 23.25 -1.04
C SER A 636 3.29 24.05 -0.51
N HIS A 637 3.24 24.28 0.79
CA HIS A 637 2.33 25.23 1.43
C HIS A 637 2.83 26.68 1.41
N ASP A 638 4.08 26.92 0.99
CA ASP A 638 4.64 28.27 0.89
C ASP A 638 4.28 28.91 -0.45
N SER A 639 3.32 29.84 -0.40
CA SER A 639 2.87 30.60 -1.57
C SER A 639 3.99 31.43 -2.20
N GLY A 640 4.91 31.98 -1.40
CA GLY A 640 6.03 32.77 -1.92
C GLY A 640 7.07 31.89 -2.63
N PHE A 641 7.25 30.65 -2.17
CA PHE A 641 8.10 29.67 -2.84
C PHE A 641 7.50 29.25 -4.19
N LEU A 642 6.23 28.83 -4.23
CA LEU A 642 5.55 28.44 -5.47
C LEU A 642 5.52 29.57 -6.50
N ASP A 643 5.31 30.82 -6.07
CA ASP A 643 5.32 31.97 -6.97
C ASP A 643 6.69 32.23 -7.61
N SER A 644 7.76 31.95 -6.87
CA SER A 644 9.14 32.18 -7.29
C SER A 644 9.61 31.12 -8.29
N ILE A 645 9.25 29.84 -8.09
CA ILE A 645 9.82 28.73 -8.87
C ILE A 645 8.90 28.19 -9.98
N CYS A 646 7.58 28.16 -9.79
CA CYS A 646 6.70 27.41 -10.68
C CYS A 646 6.46 28.14 -12.01
N THR A 647 6.56 27.41 -13.11
CA THR A 647 6.11 27.87 -14.43
C THR A 647 4.63 27.58 -14.64
N ASP A 648 4.14 26.50 -14.03
CA ASP A 648 2.80 25.96 -14.22
C ASP A 648 2.27 25.39 -12.91
N ILE A 649 0.95 25.44 -12.74
CA ILE A 649 0.24 24.87 -11.61
C ILE A 649 -0.61 23.69 -12.09
N ILE A 650 -0.44 22.54 -11.44
CA ILE A 650 -1.32 21.38 -11.59
C ILE A 650 -2.31 21.43 -10.43
N HIS A 651 -3.57 21.72 -10.73
CA HIS A 651 -4.61 21.81 -9.73
C HIS A 651 -5.45 20.53 -9.66
N TYR A 652 -5.60 19.99 -8.46
CA TYR A 652 -6.53 18.91 -8.17
C TYR A 652 -7.96 19.46 -8.10
N GLN A 653 -8.81 19.07 -9.05
CA GLN A 653 -10.21 19.45 -9.08
C GLN A 653 -11.07 18.25 -9.47
N ASN A 654 -12.12 17.94 -8.68
CA ASN A 654 -13.06 16.85 -8.98
C ASN A 654 -12.40 15.49 -9.28
N LYS A 655 -11.31 15.17 -8.58
CA LYS A 655 -10.49 13.97 -8.81
C LYS A 655 -9.81 13.93 -10.19
N GLN A 656 -9.58 15.08 -10.80
CA GLN A 656 -8.78 15.24 -12.02
C GLN A 656 -7.66 16.25 -11.79
N LEU A 657 -6.61 16.14 -12.59
CA LEU A 657 -5.51 17.08 -12.70
C LEU A 657 -5.85 18.09 -13.81
N VAL A 658 -5.90 19.37 -13.46
CA VAL A 658 -6.14 20.48 -14.39
C VAL A 658 -4.89 21.36 -14.44
N TYR A 659 -4.43 21.69 -15.64
CA TYR A 659 -3.18 22.43 -15.84
C TYR A 659 -3.45 23.92 -16.06
N TYR A 660 -2.73 24.76 -15.32
CA TYR A 660 -2.79 26.20 -15.42
C TYR A 660 -1.41 26.76 -15.71
N ARG A 661 -1.27 27.42 -16.86
CA ARG A 661 -0.03 28.08 -17.25
C ARG A 661 0.20 29.36 -16.44
N GLY A 662 1.39 29.48 -15.83
CA GLY A 662 1.77 30.55 -14.92
C GLY A 662 2.03 30.07 -13.49
N ASN A 663 2.58 30.95 -12.67
CA ASN A 663 2.82 30.71 -11.24
C ASN A 663 1.51 30.80 -10.41
N LEU A 664 1.62 30.62 -9.09
CA LEU A 664 0.46 30.56 -8.20
C LEU A 664 -0.41 31.83 -8.26
N SER A 665 0.20 33.01 -8.36
CA SER A 665 -0.48 34.29 -8.55
C SER A 665 -1.35 34.32 -9.82
N LYS A 666 -0.80 33.91 -10.97
CA LYS A 666 -1.56 33.81 -12.24
C LYS A 666 -2.66 32.75 -12.19
N PHE A 667 -2.44 31.66 -11.47
CA PHE A 667 -3.47 30.66 -11.21
C PHE A 667 -4.64 31.24 -10.41
N VAL A 668 -4.36 32.00 -9.35
CA VAL A 668 -5.40 32.63 -8.51
C VAL A 668 -6.20 33.70 -9.25
N GLU A 669 -5.60 34.39 -10.22
CA GLU A 669 -6.34 35.29 -11.14
C GLU A 669 -7.37 34.52 -11.97
N LYS A 670 -7.01 33.34 -12.50
CA LYS A 670 -7.90 32.49 -13.31
C LYS A 670 -8.90 31.69 -12.48
N TYR A 671 -8.56 31.33 -11.25
CA TYR A 671 -9.40 30.55 -10.34
C TYR A 671 -9.53 31.28 -8.99
N PRO A 672 -10.46 32.26 -8.85
CA PRO A 672 -10.55 33.11 -7.66
C PRO A 672 -10.85 32.37 -6.35
N ALA A 673 -11.43 31.17 -6.41
CA ALA A 673 -11.65 30.32 -5.24
C ALA A 673 -10.33 29.81 -4.61
N ALA A 674 -9.22 29.83 -5.35
CA ALA A 674 -7.87 29.56 -4.84
C ALA A 674 -7.25 30.74 -4.06
N ARG A 675 -7.97 31.85 -3.83
CA ARG A 675 -7.47 32.93 -2.94
C ARG A 675 -7.21 32.47 -1.50
N SER A 676 -7.80 31.35 -1.07
CA SER A 676 -7.48 30.69 0.20
C SER A 676 -6.00 30.29 0.32
N TYR A 677 -5.28 30.06 -0.78
CA TYR A 677 -3.83 29.86 -0.74
C TYR A 677 -3.06 31.10 -0.28
N TYR A 678 -3.67 32.30 -0.28
CA TYR A 678 -3.07 33.56 0.20
C TYR A 678 -3.66 34.08 1.52
N THR A 679 -4.91 33.74 1.88
CA THR A 679 -5.58 34.27 3.07
C THR A 679 -5.76 33.20 4.16
N LEU A 680 -5.49 33.54 5.43
CA LEU A 680 -5.66 32.64 6.59
C LEU A 680 -7.12 32.54 7.07
N SER A 681 -8.05 33.24 6.42
CA SER A 681 -9.32 33.67 7.03
C SER A 681 -10.57 32.87 6.67
N ALA A 682 -10.46 31.66 6.12
CA ALA A 682 -11.60 30.76 5.99
C ALA A 682 -11.16 29.29 5.97
N SER A 683 -10.83 28.70 7.13
CA SER A 683 -10.45 27.29 7.21
C SER A 683 -11.69 26.37 7.24
N LEU A 684 -11.69 25.32 6.42
CA LEU A 684 -12.65 24.20 6.48
C LEU A 684 -12.50 23.37 7.77
N VAL A 685 -11.32 23.42 8.39
CA VAL A 685 -10.98 22.67 9.61
C VAL A 685 -11.10 23.59 10.83
N LYS A 686 -11.98 23.25 11.77
CA LYS A 686 -12.18 23.98 13.03
C LYS A 686 -11.50 23.22 14.16
N PHE A 687 -10.50 23.85 14.81
CA PHE A 687 -9.94 23.34 16.06
C PHE A 687 -10.78 23.85 17.23
N VAL A 688 -11.06 22.98 18.19
CA VAL A 688 -11.74 23.31 19.43
C VAL A 688 -10.89 22.81 20.59
N PHE A 689 -10.36 23.73 21.38
CA PHE A 689 -9.54 23.40 22.55
C PHE A 689 -10.41 23.26 23.80
N PRO A 690 -10.14 22.26 24.65
CA PRO A 690 -10.87 22.14 25.91
C PRO A 690 -10.52 23.32 26.83
N PRO A 691 -11.50 23.80 27.63
CA PRO A 691 -11.23 24.89 28.56
C PRO A 691 -10.19 24.46 29.60
N PRO A 692 -9.24 25.35 29.95
CA PRO A 692 -8.23 25.07 30.98
C PRO A 692 -8.90 24.85 32.34
N GLY A 693 -8.36 23.92 33.14
CA GLY A 693 -8.88 23.71 34.50
C GLY A 693 -8.63 24.92 35.41
N ALA A 694 -9.52 25.15 36.37
CA ALA A 694 -9.40 26.26 37.30
C ALA A 694 -8.15 26.13 38.20
N LEU A 695 -7.39 27.21 38.37
CA LEU A 695 -6.25 27.26 39.29
C LEU A 695 -6.69 27.79 40.66
N MET A 696 -6.58 26.95 41.68
CA MET A 696 -6.91 27.34 43.05
C MET A 696 -6.03 28.51 43.53
N GLY A 697 -6.66 29.60 43.98
CA GLY A 697 -5.94 30.78 44.51
C GLY A 697 -5.54 31.81 43.46
N VAL A 698 -5.82 31.57 42.18
CA VAL A 698 -5.63 32.54 41.08
C VAL A 698 -6.99 33.11 40.69
N ARG A 699 -7.31 34.32 41.20
CA ARG A 699 -8.56 35.04 40.86
C ARG A 699 -8.43 35.97 39.66
N SER A 700 -7.20 36.39 39.33
CA SER A 700 -6.90 37.25 38.19
C SER A 700 -6.07 36.50 37.15
N GLN A 701 -6.42 36.66 35.88
CA GLN A 701 -5.69 36.08 34.75
C GLN A 701 -4.29 36.70 34.55
N THR A 702 -4.02 37.86 35.16
CA THR A 702 -2.73 38.58 35.06
C THR A 702 -1.70 38.16 36.11
N ARG A 703 -2.05 37.28 37.05
CA ARG A 703 -1.09 36.79 38.04
C ARG A 703 -0.10 35.83 37.38
N ALA A 704 1.19 35.97 37.69
CA ALA A 704 2.22 35.04 37.22
C ALA A 704 1.97 33.63 37.79
N ILE A 705 1.88 32.64 36.91
CA ILE A 705 1.65 31.22 37.21
C ILE A 705 2.91 30.37 37.00
N LEU A 706 3.85 30.86 36.19
CA LEU A 706 5.17 30.28 35.96
C LEU A 706 6.18 31.43 35.84
N LYS A 707 7.28 31.39 36.60
CA LYS A 707 8.27 32.47 36.65
C LYS A 707 9.69 31.90 36.68
N ALA A 708 10.56 32.41 35.82
CA ALA A 708 11.99 32.15 35.78
C ALA A 708 12.73 33.43 36.22
N THR A 709 13.65 33.33 37.17
CA THR A 709 14.41 34.48 37.70
C THR A 709 15.91 34.18 37.67
N ASN A 710 16.66 34.99 36.92
CA ASN A 710 18.13 34.97 36.78
C ASN A 710 18.69 33.59 36.46
N VAL A 711 18.10 32.93 35.46
CA VAL A 711 18.36 31.54 35.14
C VAL A 711 19.53 31.41 34.15
N THR A 712 20.52 30.59 34.51
CA THR A 712 21.68 30.27 33.67
C THR A 712 21.77 28.76 33.51
N PHE A 713 22.08 28.28 32.30
CA PHE A 713 22.18 26.84 32.01
C PHE A 713 23.26 26.54 30.96
N THR A 714 24.02 25.48 31.21
CA THR A 714 25.13 25.00 30.40
C THR A 714 24.97 23.49 30.14
N TYR A 715 25.01 23.07 28.87
CA TYR A 715 24.99 21.63 28.56
C TYR A 715 26.31 20.96 29.01
N PRO A 716 26.27 19.69 29.47
CA PRO A 716 27.48 18.95 29.84
C PRO A 716 28.51 18.91 28.70
N GLY A 717 29.74 19.36 28.97
CA GLY A 717 30.82 19.41 27.98
C GLY A 717 30.81 20.64 27.06
N ALA A 718 29.85 21.55 27.18
CA ALA A 718 29.83 22.79 26.39
C ALA A 718 30.78 23.85 26.99
N PRO A 719 31.57 24.57 26.16
CA PRO A 719 32.52 25.57 26.64
C PRO A 719 31.87 26.89 27.08
N LYS A 720 30.59 27.12 26.77
CA LYS A 720 29.84 28.35 27.08
C LYS A 720 28.40 28.03 27.50
N PRO A 721 27.81 28.83 28.41
CA PRO A 721 26.41 28.68 28.81
C PRO A 721 25.49 28.95 27.62
N SER A 722 24.46 28.12 27.46
CA SER A 722 23.44 28.27 26.41
C SER A 722 22.43 29.36 26.73
N LEU A 723 22.20 29.62 28.02
CA LEU A 723 21.42 30.74 28.54
C LEU A 723 22.13 31.35 29.73
N MET A 724 22.12 32.68 29.84
CA MET A 724 22.78 33.42 30.92
C MET A 724 21.84 34.50 31.47
N ASN A 725 21.59 34.47 32.78
CA ASN A 725 20.78 35.45 33.51
C ASN A 725 19.38 35.73 32.90
N ALA A 726 18.73 34.73 32.34
CA ALA A 726 17.41 34.87 31.73
C ALA A 726 16.30 35.00 32.78
N SER A 727 15.37 35.94 32.62
CA SER A 727 14.20 36.10 33.49
C SER A 727 12.92 36.28 32.67
N CYS A 728 11.86 35.54 32.99
CA CYS A 728 10.56 35.66 32.33
C CYS A 728 9.40 35.24 33.25
N ALA A 729 8.19 35.71 32.97
CA ALA A 729 6.98 35.30 33.69
C ALA A 729 5.83 35.02 32.70
N VAL A 730 5.06 33.99 32.98
CA VAL A 730 3.87 33.57 32.21
C VAL A 730 2.64 33.71 33.09
N THR A 731 1.58 34.28 32.53
CA THR A 731 0.24 34.47 33.12
C THR A 731 -0.80 33.69 32.31
N LEU A 732 -2.03 33.51 32.81
CA LEU A 732 -3.10 32.84 32.04
C LEU A 732 -3.48 33.57 30.74
N SER A 733 -3.33 34.90 30.72
CA SER A 733 -3.57 35.74 29.54
C SER A 733 -2.39 35.80 28.56
N SER A 734 -1.27 35.14 28.85
CA SER A 734 -0.05 35.25 28.05
C SER A 734 -0.25 34.65 26.64
N ARG A 735 0.21 35.40 25.63
CA ARG A 735 0.32 35.00 24.22
C ARG A 735 1.70 35.38 23.72
N VAL A 736 2.68 34.49 23.92
CA VAL A 736 4.09 34.82 23.73
C VAL A 736 4.66 34.07 22.53
N GLY A 737 5.39 34.78 21.68
CA GLY A 737 6.26 34.18 20.66
C GLY A 737 7.72 34.33 21.09
N VAL A 738 8.45 33.21 21.19
CA VAL A 738 9.90 33.20 21.37
C VAL A 738 10.54 33.30 19.99
N VAL A 739 11.38 34.30 19.77
CA VAL A 739 11.95 34.62 18.44
C VAL A 739 13.46 34.85 18.58
N GLY A 740 14.24 34.48 17.55
CA GLY A 740 15.71 34.52 17.54
C GLY A 740 16.31 33.55 16.50
N PRO A 741 17.63 33.58 16.25
CA PRO A 741 18.29 32.65 15.34
C PRO A 741 18.39 31.22 15.91
N ASN A 742 18.60 30.23 15.03
CA ASN A 742 18.83 28.85 15.45
C ASN A 742 20.09 28.74 16.31
N GLY A 743 19.99 28.04 17.45
CA GLY A 743 21.08 27.93 18.42
C GLY A 743 21.14 29.05 19.47
N ALA A 744 20.24 30.04 19.45
CA ALA A 744 20.20 31.14 20.43
C ALA A 744 19.71 30.74 21.84
N GLY A 745 19.44 29.46 22.11
CA GLY A 745 18.97 28.97 23.42
C GLY A 745 17.45 28.97 23.62
N LYS A 746 16.64 29.11 22.56
CA LYS A 746 15.17 29.10 22.65
C LYS A 746 14.59 27.80 23.20
N SER A 747 14.95 26.67 22.59
CA SER A 747 14.52 25.34 23.05
C SER A 747 15.07 25.05 24.44
N THR A 748 16.27 25.57 24.77
CA THR A 748 16.83 25.50 26.13
C THR A 748 15.95 26.24 27.14
N LEU A 749 15.42 27.42 26.79
CA LEU A 749 14.52 28.18 27.66
C LEU A 749 13.21 27.43 27.86
N ILE A 750 12.66 26.85 26.80
CA ILE A 750 11.44 26.04 26.87
C ILE A 750 11.66 24.81 27.76
N LYS A 751 12.78 24.08 27.59
CA LYS A 751 13.16 22.92 28.41
C LYS A 751 13.30 23.26 29.90
N LEU A 752 13.85 24.44 30.21
CA LEU A 752 13.92 24.95 31.58
C LEU A 752 12.50 25.23 32.13
N LEU A 753 11.65 25.92 31.36
CA LEU A 753 10.27 26.25 31.77
C LEU A 753 9.38 25.01 31.94
N THR A 754 9.57 23.96 31.14
CA THR A 754 8.83 22.69 31.21
C THR A 754 9.42 21.72 32.22
N GLY A 755 10.57 22.05 32.81
CA GLY A 755 11.28 21.23 33.79
C GLY A 755 11.93 19.98 33.20
N GLU A 756 12.32 19.98 31.92
CA GLU A 756 13.12 18.90 31.31
C GLU A 756 14.59 18.98 31.70
N THR A 757 15.09 20.20 31.90
CA THR A 757 16.45 20.49 32.38
C THR A 757 16.39 21.33 33.65
N VAL A 758 17.39 21.16 34.53
CA VAL A 758 17.53 21.94 35.77
C VAL A 758 18.53 23.07 35.50
N PRO A 759 18.25 24.31 35.93
CA PRO A 759 19.21 25.41 35.77
C PRO A 759 20.42 25.27 36.69
N ASP A 760 21.59 25.74 36.23
CA ASP A 760 22.83 25.78 37.03
C ASP A 760 22.73 26.83 38.14
N THR A 761 22.21 28.02 37.80
CA THR A 761 21.95 29.12 38.73
C THR A 761 20.59 29.76 38.44
N GLY A 762 19.99 30.37 39.47
CA GLY A 762 18.66 31.00 39.37
C GLY A 762 17.54 30.10 39.88
N LYS A 763 16.29 30.55 39.74
CA LYS A 763 15.11 29.82 40.25
C LYS A 763 13.95 29.82 39.26
N ILE A 764 13.28 28.68 39.14
CA ILE A 764 12.04 28.51 38.40
C ILE A 764 10.92 28.21 39.39
N GLU A 765 9.87 29.03 39.38
CA GLU A 765 8.73 28.96 40.28
C GLU A 765 7.47 28.60 39.49
N LYS A 766 6.88 27.45 39.82
CA LYS A 766 5.67 26.92 39.21
C LYS A 766 4.52 26.93 40.21
N HIS A 767 3.32 27.32 39.78
CA HIS A 767 2.13 27.16 40.60
C HIS A 767 1.82 25.66 40.83
N PRO A 768 1.51 25.20 42.06
CA PRO A 768 1.35 23.77 42.39
C PRO A 768 0.36 23.01 41.51
N ASN A 769 -0.78 23.61 41.15
CA ASN A 769 -1.79 22.96 40.29
C ASN A 769 -1.60 23.27 38.79
N LEU A 770 -0.44 23.80 38.38
CA LEU A 770 -0.19 24.17 37.00
C LEU A 770 0.12 22.94 36.14
N ARG A 771 -0.66 22.76 35.08
CA ARG A 771 -0.38 21.81 34.01
C ARG A 771 0.16 22.55 32.79
N VAL A 772 1.33 22.13 32.34
CA VAL A 772 1.99 22.64 31.14
C VAL A 772 1.98 21.53 30.11
N ALA A 773 1.27 21.75 29.00
CA ALA A 773 1.33 20.90 27.82
C ALA A 773 2.46 21.39 26.93
N TYR A 774 3.44 20.52 26.67
CA TYR A 774 4.55 20.79 25.77
C TYR A 774 4.48 19.85 24.57
N VAL A 775 4.49 20.43 23.38
CA VAL A 775 4.60 19.70 22.11
C VAL A 775 5.96 20.06 21.51
N ALA A 776 6.91 19.13 21.61
CA ALA A 776 8.27 19.30 21.12
C ALA A 776 8.36 19.21 19.59
N GLN A 777 9.43 19.77 19.03
CA GLN A 777 9.74 19.66 17.59
C GLN A 777 9.93 18.19 17.16
N HIS A 778 10.53 17.37 18.04
CA HIS A 778 10.68 15.91 17.86
C HIS A 778 9.57 15.11 18.57
N ALA A 779 8.34 15.61 18.62
CA ALA A 779 7.22 14.91 19.25
C ALA A 779 6.98 13.48 18.71
N PHE A 780 7.47 13.17 17.51
CA PHE A 780 7.40 11.84 16.92
C PHE A 780 8.24 10.80 17.66
N HIS A 781 9.27 11.19 18.42
CA HIS A 781 10.09 10.24 19.17
C HIS A 781 9.26 9.52 20.26
N ASN A 782 8.36 10.24 20.94
CA ASN A 782 7.49 9.67 21.97
C ASN A 782 6.43 8.72 21.38
N ILE A 783 5.88 9.08 20.21
CA ILE A 783 4.91 8.24 19.49
C ILE A 783 5.60 7.07 18.77
N GLY A 784 6.91 7.18 18.48
CA GLY A 784 7.74 6.17 17.81
C GLY A 784 7.65 4.78 18.42
N ALA A 785 7.55 4.70 19.76
CA ALA A 785 7.43 3.46 20.50
C ALA A 785 6.02 2.82 20.46
N HIS A 786 5.04 3.48 19.84
CA HIS A 786 3.62 3.08 19.84
C HIS A 786 3.01 3.07 18.44
N MET A 787 3.84 2.90 17.41
CA MET A 787 3.42 2.96 16.00
C MET A 787 2.36 1.90 15.63
N GLU A 788 2.25 0.83 16.41
CA GLU A 788 1.27 -0.26 16.27
C GLU A 788 -0.11 0.05 16.86
N LYS A 789 -0.24 1.12 17.67
CA LYS A 789 -1.52 1.52 18.26
C LYS A 789 -2.27 2.48 17.35
N THR A 790 -3.59 2.58 17.53
CA THR A 790 -4.38 3.67 16.92
C THR A 790 -4.32 4.92 17.78
N ALA A 791 -4.72 6.08 17.24
CA ALA A 791 -4.67 7.35 17.98
C ALA A 791 -5.54 7.31 19.26
N VAL A 792 -6.70 6.66 19.18
CA VAL A 792 -7.60 6.45 20.33
C VAL A 792 -6.93 5.58 21.40
N GLN A 793 -6.32 4.47 20.99
CA GLN A 793 -5.62 3.56 21.91
C GLN A 793 -4.40 4.23 22.55
N TYR A 794 -3.69 5.08 21.82
CA TYR A 794 -2.55 5.82 22.33
C TYR A 794 -2.93 6.79 23.45
N ILE A 795 -3.99 7.60 23.26
CA ILE A 795 -4.48 8.51 24.31
C ILE A 795 -4.98 7.71 25.52
N ALA A 796 -5.72 6.61 25.28
CA ALA A 796 -6.18 5.73 26.36
C ALA A 796 -5.00 5.14 27.17
N TRP A 797 -3.94 4.69 26.50
CA TRP A 797 -2.73 4.18 27.13
C TRP A 797 -1.97 5.25 27.93
N ARG A 798 -1.84 6.47 27.38
CA ARG A 798 -1.13 7.59 28.02
C ARG A 798 -1.76 8.00 29.35
N TYR A 799 -3.08 7.88 29.46
CA TYR A 799 -3.87 8.31 30.62
C TYR A 799 -4.52 7.18 31.41
N GLN A 800 -4.16 5.91 31.14
CA GLN A 800 -4.76 4.72 31.75
C GLN A 800 -4.75 4.76 33.29
N ASP A 801 -3.70 5.31 33.89
CA ASP A 801 -3.51 5.38 35.35
C ASP A 801 -4.11 6.68 35.97
N GLY A 802 -4.95 7.39 35.23
CA GLY A 802 -5.57 8.65 35.65
C GLY A 802 -4.63 9.86 35.70
N HIS A 803 -3.37 9.69 35.25
CA HIS A 803 -2.36 10.74 35.15
C HIS A 803 -1.55 10.59 33.85
N ASP A 804 -0.84 11.65 33.46
CA ASP A 804 -0.05 11.67 32.23
C ASP A 804 1.26 10.87 32.37
N ARG A 805 1.31 9.65 31.81
CA ARG A 805 2.50 8.78 31.85
C ARG A 805 3.74 9.42 31.24
N GLU A 806 3.59 10.19 30.16
CA GLU A 806 4.74 10.83 29.50
C GLU A 806 5.40 11.87 30.39
N GLN A 807 4.61 12.59 31.20
CA GLN A 807 5.16 13.54 32.15
C GLN A 807 5.89 12.83 33.29
N ALA A 808 5.41 11.65 33.72
CA ALA A 808 6.04 10.85 34.78
C ALA A 808 7.45 10.36 34.42
N MET A 809 7.74 10.13 33.14
CA MET A 809 9.04 9.62 32.68
C MET A 809 10.12 10.70 32.47
N LYS A 810 9.86 11.98 32.77
CA LYS A 810 10.82 13.08 32.56
C LYS A 810 12.06 12.96 33.45
N ALA A 811 13.24 13.26 32.90
CA ALA A 811 14.55 13.14 33.56
C ALA A 811 14.67 13.94 34.87
N SER A 812 13.98 15.07 35.01
CA SER A 812 13.93 15.86 36.24
C SER A 812 13.27 15.14 37.42
N ARG A 813 12.57 14.02 37.20
CA ARG A 813 11.86 13.23 38.22
C ARG A 813 12.69 12.07 38.78
N ILE A 814 13.76 11.66 38.10
CA ILE A 814 14.66 10.61 38.62
C ILE A 814 15.49 11.21 39.76
N LEU A 815 15.44 10.61 40.95
CA LEU A 815 16.23 11.06 42.12
C LEU A 815 17.74 10.98 41.82
N SER A 816 18.44 12.11 41.90
CA SER A 816 19.90 12.18 41.78
C SER A 816 20.58 11.48 42.97
N GLU A 817 21.87 11.14 42.85
CA GLU A 817 22.60 10.52 43.97
C GLU A 817 22.69 11.42 45.21
N GLU A 818 22.71 12.74 45.01
CA GLU A 818 22.69 13.74 46.08
C GLU A 818 21.33 13.78 46.79
N GLU A 819 20.23 13.63 46.05
CA GLU A 819 18.88 13.59 46.59
C GLU A 819 18.58 12.27 47.30
N LYS A 820 19.14 11.15 46.83
CA LYS A 820 19.11 9.87 47.56
C LYS A 820 19.80 9.97 48.92
N LYS A 821 20.87 10.78 49.03
CA LYS A 821 21.51 11.10 50.31
C LYS A 821 20.64 12.04 51.16
N GLN A 822 19.95 12.99 50.54
CA GLN A 822 18.99 13.88 51.23
C GLN A 822 17.81 13.12 51.87
N MET A 823 17.37 12.00 51.28
CA MET A 823 16.35 11.11 51.87
C MET A 823 16.76 10.47 53.20
N GLU A 824 18.06 10.43 53.50
CA GLU A 824 18.59 9.91 54.76
C GLU A 824 18.73 10.99 55.86
N VAL A 825 18.50 12.27 55.53
CA VAL A 825 18.54 13.39 56.47
C VAL A 825 17.24 13.45 57.28
N PRO A 826 17.30 13.38 58.63
CA PRO A 826 16.10 13.42 59.46
C PRO A 826 15.52 14.84 59.56
N ILE A 827 14.20 14.94 59.48
CA ILE A 827 13.43 16.18 59.64
C ILE A 827 12.80 16.20 61.04
N GLU A 828 12.77 17.35 61.68
CA GLU A 828 12.04 17.54 62.93
C GLU A 828 10.53 17.57 62.70
N GLY A 829 9.82 16.62 63.29
CA GLY A 829 8.36 16.55 63.31
C GLY A 829 7.72 17.66 64.17
N LYS A 830 6.38 17.65 64.28
CA LYS A 830 5.62 18.64 65.05
C LYS A 830 5.90 18.61 66.57
N ASN A 831 6.41 17.48 67.06
CA ASN A 831 6.74 17.24 68.48
C ASN A 831 8.25 17.29 68.78
N GLY A 832 9.08 17.78 67.84
CA GLY A 832 10.55 17.84 68.00
C GLY A 832 11.30 16.53 67.73
N GLU A 833 10.60 15.43 67.41
CA GLU A 833 11.22 14.15 67.05
C GLU A 833 11.85 14.19 65.65
N LYS A 834 13.08 13.68 65.53
CA LYS A 834 13.82 13.58 64.27
C LYS A 834 13.47 12.28 63.55
N ARG A 835 12.79 12.38 62.40
CA ARG A 835 12.31 11.21 61.62
C ARG A 835 12.73 11.34 60.15
N LYS A 836 12.89 10.20 59.46
CA LYS A 836 13.28 10.16 58.03
C LYS A 836 12.05 10.01 57.14
N LEU A 837 11.95 10.85 56.12
CA LEU A 837 10.84 10.85 55.16
C LEU A 837 10.97 9.64 54.21
N GLU A 838 9.88 8.89 54.03
CA GLU A 838 9.80 7.79 53.05
C GLU A 838 9.16 8.26 51.74
N MET A 839 7.95 8.85 51.84
CA MET A 839 7.23 9.41 50.70
C MET A 839 6.13 10.39 51.15
N ILE A 840 5.62 11.18 50.20
CA ILE A 840 4.43 12.02 50.39
C ILE A 840 3.20 11.25 49.91
N ILE A 841 2.20 11.11 50.78
CA ILE A 841 0.98 10.34 50.51
C ILE A 841 -0.15 11.23 50.00
N GLY A 842 -0.29 12.42 50.58
CA GLY A 842 -1.45 13.28 50.32
C GLY A 842 -1.16 14.76 50.50
N ARG A 843 -2.07 15.59 50.00
CA ARG A 843 -1.99 17.05 50.02
C ARG A 843 -3.30 17.65 50.49
N GLN A 844 -3.22 18.62 51.41
CA GLN A 844 -4.38 19.36 51.90
C GLN A 844 -4.09 20.87 51.90
N LYS A 845 -5.13 21.67 51.72
CA LYS A 845 -5.04 23.14 51.77
C LYS A 845 -4.72 23.62 53.19
N LEU A 846 -3.69 24.45 53.32
CA LEU A 846 -3.33 25.14 54.56
C LEU A 846 -3.31 26.65 54.32
N LYS A 847 -4.39 27.36 54.69
CA LYS A 847 -4.57 28.81 54.45
C LYS A 847 -4.38 29.17 52.96
N LYS A 848 -3.29 29.89 52.61
CA LYS A 848 -2.90 30.31 51.24
C LYS A 848 -1.86 29.36 50.60
N SER A 849 -1.46 28.29 51.29
CA SER A 849 -0.44 27.32 50.87
C SER A 849 -0.98 25.88 51.04
N PHE A 850 -0.10 24.88 50.95
CA PHE A 850 -0.42 23.47 51.12
C PHE A 850 0.33 22.86 52.31
N GLN A 851 -0.25 21.81 52.88
CA GLN A 851 0.42 20.88 53.77
C GLN A 851 0.38 19.49 53.14
N TYR A 852 1.41 18.69 53.41
CA TYR A 852 1.60 17.37 52.83
C TYR A 852 1.63 16.32 53.93
N GLU A 853 0.95 15.22 53.69
CA GLU A 853 0.97 14.05 54.54
C GLU A 853 2.23 13.25 54.25
N VAL A 854 3.10 13.18 55.25
CA VAL A 854 4.40 12.52 55.15
C VAL A 854 4.31 11.14 55.78
N LYS A 855 4.68 10.12 54.99
CA LYS A 855 4.98 8.79 55.47
C LYS A 855 6.41 8.75 56.00
N TRP A 856 6.57 8.28 57.23
CA TRP A 856 7.87 8.15 57.86
C TRP A 856 8.44 6.74 57.64
N LYS A 857 9.73 6.66 57.35
CA LYS A 857 10.43 5.39 57.11
C LYS A 857 10.34 4.50 58.35
N ASN A 858 9.99 3.22 58.15
CA ASN A 858 9.83 2.20 59.19
C ASN A 858 8.73 2.49 60.24
N LEU A 859 7.79 3.40 59.94
CA LEU A 859 6.63 3.65 60.79
C LEU A 859 5.34 3.30 60.04
N ASP A 860 4.35 2.81 60.78
CA ASP A 860 3.04 2.50 60.23
C ASP A 860 2.29 3.78 59.82
N HIS A 861 1.38 3.66 58.86
CA HIS A 861 0.57 4.76 58.32
C HIS A 861 -0.17 5.59 59.38
N ARG A 862 -0.49 4.99 60.54
CA ARG A 862 -1.09 5.69 61.69
C ARG A 862 -0.23 6.80 62.28
N TYR A 863 1.08 6.80 62.01
CA TYR A 863 2.04 7.81 62.49
C TYR A 863 2.36 8.89 61.47
N ASN A 864 1.67 8.91 60.32
CA ASN A 864 1.82 9.95 59.32
C ASN A 864 1.55 11.34 59.94
N THR A 865 2.29 12.34 59.47
CA THR A 865 2.12 13.71 59.96
C THR A 865 2.01 14.70 58.82
N TRP A 866 1.23 15.75 59.04
CA TRP A 866 1.09 16.86 58.11
C TRP A 866 2.20 17.89 58.34
N LEU A 867 2.99 18.16 57.30
CA LEU A 867 4.02 19.20 57.30
C LEU A 867 3.69 20.29 56.26
N GLY A 868 3.95 21.55 56.59
CA GLY A 868 3.75 22.66 55.66
C GLY A 868 4.73 22.63 54.49
N ARG A 869 4.28 23.13 53.33
CA ARG A 869 5.08 23.21 52.08
C ARG A 869 6.46 23.86 52.28
N GLU A 870 6.50 25.00 52.97
CA GLU A 870 7.74 25.77 53.18
C GLU A 870 8.76 24.97 53.99
N LYS A 871 8.32 24.31 55.07
CA LYS A 871 9.17 23.46 55.90
C LYS A 871 9.79 22.29 55.12
N LEU A 872 9.05 21.68 54.20
CA LEU A 872 9.57 20.61 53.35
C LEU A 872 10.58 21.11 52.31
N ILE A 873 10.35 22.29 51.73
CA ILE A 873 11.27 22.93 50.78
C ILE A 873 12.57 23.36 51.48
N GLU A 874 12.46 23.99 52.65
CA GLU A 874 13.61 24.40 53.48
C GLU A 874 14.43 23.19 53.95
N ALA A 875 13.78 22.07 54.23
CA ALA A 875 14.43 20.81 54.56
C ALA A 875 15.03 20.07 53.34
N GLY A 876 15.00 20.66 52.14
CA GLY A 876 15.60 20.12 50.92
C GLY A 876 14.72 19.14 50.12
N PHE A 877 13.45 18.94 50.49
CA PHE A 877 12.53 18.00 49.84
C PHE A 877 11.66 18.65 48.75
N GLY A 878 12.13 19.76 48.16
CA GLY A 878 11.38 20.52 47.15
C GLY A 878 10.97 19.70 45.92
N LYS A 879 11.81 18.75 45.50
CA LYS A 879 11.53 17.87 44.36
C LYS A 879 10.39 16.88 44.61
N LEU A 880 10.34 16.25 45.79
CA LEU A 880 9.24 15.35 46.17
C LEU A 880 7.92 16.10 46.29
N VAL A 881 7.96 17.32 46.83
CA VAL A 881 6.80 18.21 46.89
C VAL A 881 6.32 18.54 45.48
N GLN A 882 7.23 18.87 44.56
CA GLN A 882 6.89 19.19 43.16
C GLN A 882 6.37 17.96 42.40
N GLU A 883 6.93 16.77 42.64
CA GLU A 883 6.49 15.51 42.06
C GLU A 883 5.05 15.16 42.48
N HIS A 884 4.74 15.28 43.77
CA HIS A 884 3.40 15.05 44.30
C HIS A 884 2.40 16.11 43.82
N ASP A 885 2.81 17.39 43.76
CA ASP A 885 2.00 18.47 43.20
C ASP A 885 1.67 18.23 41.72
N ASP A 886 2.63 17.80 40.92
CA ASP A 886 2.42 17.47 39.50
C ASP A 886 1.47 16.27 39.31
N LEU A 887 1.61 15.24 40.16
CA LEU A 887 0.76 14.05 40.12
C LEU A 887 -0.70 14.40 40.47
N GLU A 888 -0.92 15.18 41.53
CA GLU A 888 -2.24 15.67 41.92
C GLU A 888 -2.82 16.63 40.87
N ALA A 889 -2.01 17.55 40.33
CA ALA A 889 -2.43 18.44 39.26
C ALA A 889 -2.86 17.67 38.00
N SER A 890 -2.14 16.60 37.66
CA SER A 890 -2.49 15.72 36.54
C SER A 890 -3.77 14.91 36.82
N ARG A 891 -3.94 14.38 38.04
CA ARG A 891 -5.16 13.64 38.45
C ARG A 891 -6.41 14.51 38.43
N GLU A 892 -6.34 15.73 38.96
CA GLU A 892 -7.46 16.69 38.92
C GLU A 892 -7.86 17.05 37.48
N GLY A 893 -6.89 17.13 36.56
CA GLY A 893 -7.14 17.40 35.14
C GLY A 893 -7.74 16.19 34.41
N SER A 894 -6.99 15.08 34.37
CA SER A 894 -7.31 13.89 33.58
C SER A 894 -8.42 13.04 34.20
N GLY A 895 -8.50 12.93 35.52
CA GLY A 895 -9.54 12.17 36.24
C GLY A 895 -10.95 12.74 36.07
N SER A 896 -11.08 13.96 35.53
CA SER A 896 -12.37 14.58 35.18
C SER A 896 -12.94 14.12 33.83
N ARG A 897 -12.21 13.32 33.05
CA ARG A 897 -12.60 12.90 31.69
C ARG A 897 -12.79 11.39 31.60
N ASP A 898 -13.87 10.98 30.97
CA ASP A 898 -14.12 9.58 30.61
C ASP A 898 -13.11 9.12 29.53
N LEU A 899 -12.46 7.98 29.77
CA LEU A 899 -11.49 7.34 28.87
C LEU A 899 -12.15 6.40 27.85
N SER A 900 -13.48 6.42 27.73
CA SER A 900 -14.18 5.68 26.68
C SER A 900 -13.72 6.10 25.28
N PHE A 901 -13.60 5.13 24.37
CA PHE A 901 -13.12 5.37 23.02
C PHE A 901 -13.97 6.37 22.25
N LYS A 902 -15.28 6.44 22.54
CA LYS A 902 -16.20 7.42 21.97
C LYS A 902 -15.81 8.87 22.31
N VAL A 903 -15.44 9.14 23.57
CA VAL A 903 -15.06 10.49 24.02
C VAL A 903 -13.68 10.87 23.49
N ILE A 904 -12.75 9.93 23.47
CA ILE A 904 -11.40 10.15 22.91
C ILE A 904 -11.50 10.43 21.40
N ARG A 905 -12.32 9.67 20.67
CA ARG A 905 -12.58 9.89 19.24
C ARG A 905 -13.14 11.29 18.99
N GLN A 906 -14.15 11.72 19.76
CA GLN A 906 -14.68 13.08 19.62
C GLN A 906 -13.62 14.16 19.89
N HIS A 907 -12.78 13.96 20.91
CA HIS A 907 -11.68 14.89 21.20
C HIS A 907 -10.63 14.97 20.07
N LEU A 908 -10.38 13.88 19.35
CA LEU A 908 -9.52 13.87 18.16
C LEU A 908 -10.16 14.60 16.97
N ILE A 909 -11.47 14.43 16.78
CA ILE A 909 -12.27 15.18 15.78
C ILE A 909 -12.23 16.68 16.07
N ASP A 910 -12.34 17.08 17.34
CA ASP A 910 -12.28 18.48 17.77
C ASP A 910 -10.91 19.13 17.49
N VAL A 911 -9.84 18.34 17.40
CA VAL A 911 -8.49 18.80 17.01
C VAL A 911 -8.25 18.64 15.49
N GLY A 912 -9.31 18.33 14.74
CA GLY A 912 -9.30 18.26 13.28
C GLY A 912 -8.67 16.98 12.70
N LEU A 913 -8.61 15.90 13.48
CA LEU A 913 -8.29 14.56 12.98
C LEU A 913 -9.58 13.82 12.63
N ASP A 914 -9.62 13.19 11.46
CA ASP A 914 -10.77 12.39 11.06
C ASP A 914 -11.02 11.24 12.05
N GLY A 915 -12.29 11.04 12.41
CA GLY A 915 -12.69 10.08 13.43
C GLY A 915 -12.41 8.63 13.06
N ASP A 916 -12.41 8.29 11.78
CA ASP A 916 -12.13 6.94 11.30
C ASP A 916 -10.64 6.67 11.25
N ILE A 917 -9.88 7.66 10.79
CA ILE A 917 -8.42 7.63 10.84
C ILE A 917 -7.94 7.50 12.29
N ALA A 918 -8.60 8.18 13.23
CA ALA A 918 -8.28 8.12 14.65
C ALA A 918 -8.48 6.73 15.28
N GLU A 919 -9.55 6.03 14.90
CA GLU A 919 -9.97 4.77 15.55
C GLU A 919 -9.36 3.53 14.92
N TYR A 920 -9.25 3.50 13.58
CA TYR A 920 -8.93 2.28 12.83
C TYR A 920 -7.53 2.26 12.23
N ASN A 921 -6.92 3.42 11.99
CA ASN A 921 -5.57 3.47 11.41
C ASN A 921 -4.52 3.42 12.53
N GLU A 922 -3.53 2.53 12.35
CA GLU A 922 -2.34 2.49 13.18
C GLU A 922 -1.53 3.78 13.00
N LEU A 923 -0.86 4.24 14.06
CA LEU A 923 -0.04 5.45 14.07
C LEU A 923 1.05 5.42 12.99
N LYS A 924 1.56 4.23 12.63
CA LYS A 924 2.49 4.03 11.51
C LYS A 924 1.94 4.55 10.18
N GLY A 925 0.65 4.36 9.92
CA GLY A 925 -0.03 4.74 8.68
C GLY A 925 -0.44 6.21 8.60
N LEU A 926 -0.23 7.00 9.67
CA LEU A 926 -0.57 8.42 9.69
C LEU A 926 0.54 9.29 9.07
N SER A 927 0.13 10.34 8.36
CA SER A 927 1.03 11.40 7.89
C SER A 927 1.64 12.21 9.06
N GLY A 928 2.74 12.91 8.81
CA GLY A 928 3.38 13.78 9.81
C GLY A 928 2.41 14.80 10.43
N GLY A 929 1.60 15.46 9.62
CA GLY A 929 0.60 16.41 10.12
C GLY A 929 -0.54 15.78 10.93
N GLN A 930 -0.98 14.57 10.56
CA GLN A 930 -1.94 13.82 11.36
C GLN A 930 -1.34 13.39 12.71
N LYS A 931 -0.08 12.93 12.72
CA LYS A 931 0.65 12.59 13.95
C LYS A 931 0.76 13.81 14.88
N VAL A 932 1.04 15.00 14.36
CA VAL A 932 1.06 16.23 15.18
C VAL A 932 -0.31 16.56 15.77
N LYS A 933 -1.40 16.38 15.01
CA LYS A 933 -2.77 16.50 15.57
C LYS A 933 -3.00 15.53 16.73
N VAL A 934 -2.52 14.28 16.64
CA VAL A 934 -2.60 13.30 17.73
C VAL A 934 -1.80 13.77 18.96
N VAL A 935 -0.58 14.27 18.79
CA VAL A 935 0.23 14.79 19.91
C VAL A 935 -0.47 15.98 20.58
N ILE A 936 -0.98 16.93 19.79
CA ILE A 936 -1.70 18.10 20.31
C ILE A 936 -2.95 17.65 21.08
N ALA A 937 -3.74 16.72 20.50
CA ALA A 937 -4.91 16.17 21.16
C ALA A 937 -4.55 15.45 22.47
N ALA A 938 -3.51 14.62 22.46
CA ALA A 938 -3.01 13.94 23.65
C ALA A 938 -2.58 14.94 24.74
N ALA A 939 -1.81 15.97 24.39
CA ALA A 939 -1.35 16.98 25.33
C ALA A 939 -2.51 17.80 25.93
N LEU A 940 -3.52 18.12 25.12
CA LEU A 940 -4.73 18.85 25.56
C LEU A 940 -5.70 17.99 26.37
N TRP A 941 -5.54 16.66 26.39
CA TRP A 941 -6.44 15.77 27.13
C TRP A 941 -6.51 16.14 28.61
N SER A 942 -5.36 16.49 29.20
CA SER A 942 -5.19 16.90 30.60
C SER A 942 -5.80 18.27 30.98
N LYS A 943 -6.46 18.98 30.04
CA LYS A 943 -6.96 20.36 30.23
C LYS A 943 -5.89 21.30 30.82
N PRO A 944 -4.75 21.47 30.12
CA PRO A 944 -3.62 22.26 30.60
C PRO A 944 -3.97 23.74 30.70
N GLN A 945 -3.26 24.50 31.54
CA GLN A 945 -3.39 25.96 31.58
C GLN A 945 -2.37 26.67 30.70
N VAL A 946 -1.25 26.03 30.42
CA VAL A 946 -0.20 26.55 29.54
C VAL A 946 0.01 25.56 28.42
N LEU A 947 -0.08 26.01 27.17
CA LEU A 947 0.27 25.25 25.98
C LEU A 947 1.52 25.84 25.35
N ILE A 948 2.55 25.02 25.16
CA ILE A 948 3.79 25.38 24.50
C ILE A 948 3.92 24.54 23.23
N LEU A 949 3.96 25.21 22.08
CA LEU A 949 4.16 24.57 20.78
C LEU A 949 5.52 24.98 20.20
N ASP A 950 6.39 24.00 20.01
CA ASP A 950 7.70 24.18 19.38
C ASP A 950 7.56 24.00 17.87
N GLU A 951 7.71 25.09 17.11
CA GLU A 951 7.56 25.13 15.64
C GLU A 951 6.33 24.41 15.05
N PRO A 952 5.09 24.75 15.47
CA PRO A 952 3.88 24.07 14.99
C PRO A 952 3.62 24.21 13.48
N THR A 953 4.32 25.13 12.81
CA THR A 953 4.18 25.39 11.37
C THR A 953 4.83 24.36 10.47
N ASN A 954 5.75 23.53 10.98
CA ASN A 954 6.51 22.62 10.12
C ASN A 954 5.72 21.39 9.67
N PHE A 955 4.67 21.05 10.42
CA PHE A 955 3.95 19.79 10.23
C PHE A 955 2.46 19.98 10.00
N LEU A 956 1.93 21.16 10.31
CA LEU A 956 0.52 21.49 10.08
C LEU A 956 0.39 22.29 8.79
N ASP A 957 -0.54 21.86 7.96
CA ASP A 957 -0.92 22.57 6.75
C ASP A 957 -1.53 23.95 7.05
N ARG A 958 -1.63 24.81 6.04
CA ARG A 958 -2.11 26.20 6.20
C ARG A 958 -3.55 26.29 6.73
N ASP A 959 -4.41 25.35 6.36
CA ASP A 959 -5.81 25.31 6.80
C ASP A 959 -5.91 24.91 8.28
N ALA A 960 -5.13 23.91 8.70
CA ALA A 960 -5.01 23.48 10.07
C ALA A 960 -4.30 24.53 10.93
N LEU A 961 -3.33 25.26 10.38
CA LEU A 961 -2.73 26.43 11.02
C LEU A 961 -3.73 27.58 11.20
N GLY A 962 -4.61 27.81 10.22
CA GLY A 962 -5.72 28.74 10.32
C GLY A 962 -6.68 28.35 11.45
N GLY A 963 -7.12 27.09 11.46
CA GLY A 963 -7.98 26.55 12.52
C GLY A 963 -7.31 26.59 13.90
N LEU A 964 -6.03 26.22 14.00
CA LEU A 964 -5.23 26.29 15.21
C LEU A 964 -5.09 27.73 15.72
N ALA A 965 -4.86 28.71 14.82
CA ALA A 965 -4.76 30.12 15.19
C ALA A 965 -6.07 30.66 15.76
N VAL A 966 -7.21 30.28 15.18
CA VAL A 966 -8.55 30.61 15.73
C VAL A 966 -8.75 29.96 17.09
N ALA A 967 -8.41 28.68 17.25
CA ALA A 967 -8.53 27.99 18.54
C ALA A 967 -7.67 28.64 19.62
N ILE A 968 -6.42 29.01 19.33
CA ILE A 968 -5.52 29.69 20.29
C ILE A 968 -6.05 31.09 20.68
N ARG A 969 -6.63 31.81 19.71
CA ARG A 969 -7.22 33.13 19.96
C ARG A 969 -8.39 33.02 20.95
N ASP A 970 -9.23 32.02 20.77
CA ASP A 970 -10.47 31.86 21.53
C ASP A 970 -10.26 31.05 22.83
N TRP A 971 -9.09 30.43 23.03
CA TRP A 971 -8.77 29.61 24.21
C TRP A 971 -8.45 30.45 25.46
N ALA A 972 -8.92 30.06 26.64
CA ALA A 972 -8.72 30.84 27.88
C ALA A 972 -7.38 30.56 28.61
N GLY A 973 -6.52 29.69 28.08
CA GLY A 973 -5.22 29.35 28.67
C GLY A 973 -4.07 30.19 28.11
N ALA A 974 -2.89 30.07 28.71
CA ALA A 974 -1.65 30.73 28.27
C ALA A 974 -1.02 29.98 27.10
N PHE A 975 -0.56 30.70 26.07
CA PHE A 975 0.03 30.11 24.89
C PHE A 975 1.44 30.66 24.64
N LEU A 976 2.40 29.76 24.47
CA LEU A 976 3.76 30.05 24.05
C LEU A 976 4.05 29.31 22.75
N LYS A 977 4.69 29.98 21.79
CA LYS A 977 5.24 29.32 20.60
C LYS A 977 6.67 29.75 20.35
N ASP A 978 7.48 28.83 19.86
CA ASP A 978 8.71 29.20 19.15
C ASP A 978 8.35 29.59 17.70
N ARG A 979 8.96 30.67 17.20
CA ARG A 979 8.83 31.10 15.81
C ARG A 979 10.14 31.73 15.33
N GLU A 980 10.53 31.46 14.09
CA GLU A 980 11.53 32.24 13.37
C GLU A 980 10.93 33.58 12.86
N GLU A 981 11.74 34.62 12.74
CA GLU A 981 11.28 35.99 12.46
C GLU A 981 10.68 36.14 11.04
N ARG A 982 9.36 35.95 10.91
CA ARG A 982 8.57 36.31 9.71
C ARG A 982 7.83 37.63 9.95
N ARG A 983 8.09 38.63 9.10
CA ARG A 983 7.64 40.04 9.18
C ARG A 983 6.13 40.20 9.46
N ARG A 984 5.82 41.26 10.24
CA ARG A 984 4.51 41.83 10.68
C ARG A 984 3.72 41.06 11.77
N MET A 985 3.82 41.55 13.02
CA MET A 985 2.72 41.61 14.01
C MET A 985 3.03 42.68 15.08
N ARG A 986 2.01 43.50 15.41
CA ARG A 986 2.00 44.55 16.43
C ARG A 986 1.84 43.91 17.84
N LYS A 987 2.64 44.39 18.81
CA LYS A 987 2.64 44.17 20.28
C LYS A 987 3.42 42.97 20.89
N LEU A 988 4.30 43.38 21.83
CA LEU A 988 5.20 42.76 22.82
C LEU A 988 6.22 41.67 22.39
N ARG A 989 7.50 42.09 22.40
CA ARG A 989 8.75 41.34 22.18
C ARG A 989 9.43 40.97 23.51
N TRP A 990 10.15 39.85 23.53
CA TRP A 990 11.35 39.68 24.35
C TRP A 990 12.53 39.48 23.38
N LEU A 991 13.45 40.43 23.35
CA LEU A 991 14.73 40.34 22.63
C LEU A 991 15.79 39.86 23.63
N SER A 992 16.45 38.73 23.35
CA SER A 992 17.70 38.38 24.00
C SER A 992 18.84 38.58 23.01
N ASP A 993 19.43 39.77 22.99
CA ASP A 993 20.73 39.99 22.33
C ASP A 993 21.83 39.88 23.38
N SER A 994 22.81 39.04 23.08
CA SER A 994 23.96 38.68 23.93
C SER A 994 25.07 39.73 23.96
N THR A 995 24.74 41.02 23.84
CA THR A 995 25.72 42.10 23.96
C THR A 995 25.08 43.31 24.61
N GLY A 996 25.52 43.65 25.83
CA GLY A 996 25.03 44.80 26.57
C GLY A 996 25.50 46.11 25.94
N ALA A 997 24.57 46.89 25.39
CA ALA A 997 24.69 48.33 25.20
C ALA A 997 23.28 48.98 25.13
N PRO A 998 23.03 50.13 25.78
CA PRO A 998 21.73 50.79 25.72
C PRO A 998 21.62 51.64 24.44
N ARG A 999 20.43 51.67 23.82
CA ARG A 999 20.08 52.67 22.79
C ARG A 999 18.79 53.40 23.18
N GLU A 1000 18.82 54.72 23.02
CA GLU A 1000 17.76 55.70 23.27
C GLU A 1000 16.55 55.55 22.31
N PRO A 1001 15.38 56.13 22.66
CA PRO A 1001 14.14 55.92 21.91
C PRO A 1001 13.99 56.91 20.75
N ASP A 1002 13.86 56.40 19.52
CA ASP A 1002 13.41 57.20 18.38
C ASP A 1002 11.88 57.36 18.39
N THR A 1003 11.47 58.61 18.24
CA THR A 1003 10.12 59.14 18.04
C THR A 1003 9.59 58.86 16.62
N ASP A 1004 8.26 59.05 16.44
CA ASP A 1004 7.49 59.07 15.18
C ASP A 1004 7.04 57.69 14.63
N THR A 1005 5.79 57.43 14.25
CA THR A 1005 4.61 58.26 13.91
C THR A 1005 3.34 57.41 14.01
N GLU A 1006 2.22 58.13 14.17
CA GLU A 1006 0.80 57.71 14.13
C GLU A 1006 0.46 56.82 12.92
N ASP A 1007 -0.36 55.78 13.14
CA ASP A 1007 -1.44 55.37 12.24
C ASP A 1007 -2.21 54.16 12.82
N GLU A 1008 -3.43 54.46 13.26
CA GLU A 1008 -4.46 53.53 13.73
C GLU A 1008 -5.02 52.68 12.57
N HIS A 1009 -5.14 51.36 12.82
CA HIS A 1009 -6.17 50.42 12.33
C HIS A 1009 -5.72 48.97 12.55
#